data_AF-A0A1Y2JUW0-F1
#
_entry.id   AF-A0A1Y2JUW0-F1
#
_cell.length_a   1.000
_cell.length_b   1.000
_cell.length_c   1.000
_cell.angle_alpha   90.00
_cell.angle_beta   90.00
_cell.angle_gamma   90.00
#
_symmetry.space_group_name_H-M   'P 1'
#
loop_
_entity.id
_entity.type
_entity.pdbx_description
1 polymer ?
#
loop_
_entity_poly.entity_id
_entity_poly.type
_entity_poly.pdbx_seq_one_letter_code
_entity_poly.pdbx_strand_id
1 'polypeptide(L)'
;MEASEFPIVGIGASAGGIEALEGFFRGLPSEPGLAIVIVTHLPPERESLLHEVVRHLTAMPVTTVTDETELKRDCVFVLNSSAILTVKRRRLIVRQSGSRRERKPIDIFFSSLAADAGELAVGVVLSGGDSDGTLGIKAIKERGGLTFAQAGDGFGPGHPDMPNSAIAAGFVDFAIPVDEMGEKLVQFARGGLDYEALLEPSQGDAKMQGIREAMPEIYGLLRNQVGHDFSGYKINTFMRRVVRRMQVAQLTSIEGYLERLRQEPQEVHALFRDLLINVTNFFRDGEAFEDLATSVVPKLFEGRGADDTVRVWVPGCATGEEVFSIAILLREYMDKLSAIPRVQVFATDIDERALAVARAARYPEALLDSVSPERRKRFFLLDGGSYVLSKDVRELCIFSPHSVIRDPHFSRIDLISCRNMLIYFGVKVQNQVIPTFHYALRPDGYLFLGLAENVGQFEDLFIPVEKKHRIFRRRSDVTAGIRLPVMLNALRPGNVNDLVPRRLPLAGATLRRAIDEHVLERLSPAHVVVNRDSDIVYYSNKTGKYLETPAGAPTRQLLTLARKGLRLELRTAFREAVETGHGVSREGVAVEVETGGMQIVNILVEPLQDGGSEPLYLIAFLDHGPLLSQEDSLLRARTTQEGDALHVERELRDTRDRLQSMIEEYETALEELKSSNEELVSVNEEMQSTNEELEASKEELQSVNEELHTVNAELSNKVEALDRANSDLQNLFDTTEVATIFLDKSLTIRSFTPNVARIFNILPGDRGRPITDLAGRLNLASLTDDIAHVLAEQNRRERRVTTEDHTTHYLVRLSPYRGGDRQTEGIIIAFVDITNITRAEARQDVLIAELQHRTRNLLTVVQSIAHQTIGKGGPLEQFTSRLAALGRVQSLVSRGQTDTVDLGELVRLELDSLGALEGDKVRISGPWLPLPFELLQIFGLAVHELTTNALKHGALKQPTGSLSISWEFRQDEKQSLIVFDWNEAGVAIPAPPQKKGFGRELIERALAFTAEAKSNLIFGPDGLMCHIELALPEGLDRQTSH
;
A
#
# COMPACT_ATOMS: atom_id res chain seq x y z
N MET A 1 -26.35 26.72 26.49
CA MET A 1 -27.12 25.91 25.52
C MET A 1 -26.32 25.94 24.24
N GLU A 2 -25.41 24.96 24.08
CA GLU A 2 -24.66 24.79 22.83
C GLU A 2 -25.67 24.44 21.72
N ALA A 3 -25.60 25.16 20.60
CA ALA A 3 -26.48 24.92 19.47
C ALA A 3 -26.22 23.51 18.93
N SER A 4 -27.23 22.62 19.02
CA SER A 4 -27.12 21.24 18.54
C SER A 4 -26.62 21.22 17.10
N GLU A 5 -25.56 20.47 16.82
CA GLU A 5 -24.96 20.36 15.49
C GLU A 5 -25.99 19.95 14.43
N PHE A 6 -25.94 20.53 13.23
CA PHE A 6 -26.85 20.18 12.13
C PHE A 6 -26.16 20.24 10.76
N PRO A 7 -26.66 19.47 9.76
CA PRO A 7 -26.15 19.53 8.39
C PRO A 7 -26.32 20.88 7.72
N ILE A 8 -25.32 21.29 6.96
CA ILE A 8 -25.35 22.49 6.12
C ILE A 8 -25.19 22.05 4.67
N VAL A 9 -26.22 22.32 3.86
CA VAL A 9 -26.30 21.99 2.45
C VAL A 9 -25.94 23.22 1.63
N GLY A 10 -24.80 23.15 0.92
CA GLY A 10 -24.45 24.11 -0.12
C GLY A 10 -25.01 23.65 -1.46
N ILE A 11 -25.83 24.49 -2.10
CA ILE A 11 -26.35 24.25 -3.45
C ILE A 11 -25.65 25.18 -4.42
N GLY A 12 -24.93 24.61 -5.39
CA GLY A 12 -24.32 25.30 -6.51
C GLY A 12 -25.19 25.20 -7.75
N ALA A 13 -25.55 26.34 -8.34
CA ALA A 13 -26.28 26.37 -9.61
C ALA A 13 -25.90 27.59 -10.46
N SER A 14 -26.10 27.49 -11.77
CA SER A 14 -25.83 28.60 -12.71
C SER A 14 -26.96 28.68 -13.75
N ALA A 15 -26.65 28.60 -15.05
CA ALA A 15 -27.63 28.61 -16.11
C ALA A 15 -28.61 27.41 -16.02
N GLY A 16 -29.92 27.68 -16.06
CA GLY A 16 -30.97 26.67 -15.84
C GLY A 16 -31.12 26.23 -14.36
N GLY A 17 -30.51 26.96 -13.43
CA GLY A 17 -30.54 26.61 -12.01
C GLY A 17 -31.90 26.81 -11.33
N ILE A 18 -32.79 27.65 -11.87
CA ILE A 18 -34.09 27.95 -11.23
C ILE A 18 -35.04 26.75 -11.37
N GLU A 19 -35.12 26.15 -12.55
CA GLU A 19 -35.92 24.96 -12.83
C GLU A 19 -35.44 23.77 -11.98
N ALA A 20 -34.11 23.62 -11.84
CA ALA A 20 -33.51 22.62 -10.97
C ALA A 20 -33.83 22.85 -9.48
N LEU A 21 -33.83 24.12 -9.03
CA LEU A 21 -34.24 24.48 -7.66
C LEU A 21 -35.73 24.20 -7.42
N GLU A 22 -36.61 24.43 -8.41
CA GLU A 22 -38.03 24.09 -8.30
C GLU A 22 -38.23 22.59 -8.07
N GLY A 23 -37.57 21.74 -8.86
CA GLY A 23 -37.59 20.29 -8.66
C GLY A 23 -37.03 19.88 -7.29
N PHE A 24 -35.89 20.45 -6.91
CA PHE A 24 -35.26 20.19 -5.61
C PHE A 24 -36.17 20.52 -4.42
N PHE A 25 -36.79 21.69 -4.39
CA PHE A 25 -37.67 22.10 -3.29
C PHE A 25 -39.00 21.34 -3.29
N ARG A 26 -39.49 20.85 -4.43
CA ARG A 26 -40.69 19.99 -4.50
C ARG A 26 -40.50 18.67 -3.73
N GLY A 27 -39.28 18.13 -3.73
CA GLY A 27 -38.92 16.90 -3.00
C GLY A 27 -38.61 17.10 -1.52
N LEU A 28 -38.60 18.34 -1.01
CA LEU A 28 -38.13 18.67 0.34
C LEU A 28 -39.30 19.08 1.27
N PRO A 29 -39.40 18.50 2.49
CA PRO A 29 -40.40 18.93 3.48
C PRO A 29 -40.09 20.31 4.07
N SER A 30 -41.05 20.91 4.78
CA SER A 30 -40.91 22.24 5.41
C SER A 30 -39.97 22.29 6.61
N GLU A 31 -39.71 21.16 7.27
CA GLU A 31 -38.81 21.03 8.43
C GLU A 31 -37.85 19.85 8.21
N PRO A 32 -36.84 20.00 7.32
CA PRO A 32 -35.93 18.91 6.99
C PRO A 32 -34.83 18.66 8.03
N GLY A 33 -34.62 19.55 9.01
CA GLY A 33 -33.61 19.47 10.05
C GLY A 33 -32.22 19.94 9.64
N LEU A 34 -32.11 20.73 8.56
CA LEU A 34 -30.85 21.17 7.94
C LEU A 34 -30.90 22.65 7.53
N ALA A 35 -29.76 23.26 7.28
CA ALA A 35 -29.67 24.61 6.69
C ALA A 35 -29.27 24.53 5.22
N ILE A 36 -29.85 25.40 4.38
CA ILE A 36 -29.57 25.42 2.94
C ILE A 36 -28.95 26.76 2.55
N VAL A 37 -27.82 26.73 1.86
CA VAL A 37 -27.14 27.92 1.34
C VAL A 37 -27.06 27.78 -0.18
N ILE A 38 -27.73 28.68 -0.90
CA ILE A 38 -27.73 28.68 -2.36
C ILE A 38 -26.67 29.66 -2.86
N VAL A 39 -25.73 29.14 -3.66
CA VAL A 39 -24.65 29.88 -4.29
C VAL A 39 -24.80 29.80 -5.80
N THR A 40 -24.98 30.96 -6.42
CA THR A 40 -25.14 31.09 -7.87
C THR A 40 -24.22 32.16 -8.43
N HIS A 41 -23.92 32.08 -9.73
CA HIS A 41 -23.24 33.15 -10.44
C HIS A 41 -24.14 34.38 -10.55
N LEU A 42 -23.81 35.45 -9.82
CA LEU A 42 -24.53 36.72 -9.86
C LEU A 42 -23.78 37.78 -10.68
N PRO A 43 -24.45 38.52 -11.58
CA PRO A 43 -23.82 39.61 -12.31
C PRO A 43 -23.44 40.76 -11.36
N PRO A 44 -22.28 41.43 -11.56
CA PRO A 44 -21.79 42.48 -10.68
C PRO A 44 -22.62 43.77 -10.66
N GLU A 45 -23.50 43.97 -11.64
CA GLU A 45 -24.19 45.25 -11.88
C GLU A 45 -25.68 45.24 -11.47
N ARG A 46 -26.24 44.11 -11.00
CA ARG A 46 -27.66 43.99 -10.65
C ARG A 46 -27.87 43.19 -9.37
N GLU A 47 -28.77 43.67 -8.53
CA GLU A 47 -29.26 42.88 -7.39
C GLU A 47 -30.11 41.71 -7.88
N SER A 48 -29.94 40.55 -7.25
CA SER A 48 -30.63 39.31 -7.57
C SER A 48 -31.95 39.19 -6.82
N LEU A 49 -33.02 38.97 -7.57
CA LEU A 49 -34.35 38.65 -7.03
C LEU A 49 -34.49 37.15 -6.68
N LEU A 50 -33.40 36.39 -6.67
CA LEU A 50 -33.43 34.94 -6.39
C LEU A 50 -34.09 34.61 -5.04
N HIS A 51 -33.91 35.47 -4.03
CA HIS A 51 -34.56 35.31 -2.73
C HIS A 51 -36.09 35.40 -2.82
N GLU A 52 -36.65 36.22 -3.72
CA GLU A 52 -38.10 36.28 -3.97
C GLU A 52 -38.59 35.04 -4.71
N VAL A 53 -37.84 34.58 -5.72
CA VAL A 53 -38.16 33.35 -6.46
C VAL A 53 -38.21 32.15 -5.52
N VAL A 54 -37.16 31.96 -4.71
CA VAL A 54 -37.07 30.82 -3.78
C VAL A 54 -38.19 30.86 -2.72
N ARG A 55 -38.65 32.05 -2.28
CA ARG A 55 -39.81 32.17 -1.38
C ARG A 55 -41.11 31.60 -1.95
N HIS A 56 -41.25 31.55 -3.27
CA HIS A 56 -42.42 30.93 -3.90
C HIS A 56 -42.25 29.41 -4.05
N LEU A 57 -41.02 28.89 -3.98
CA LEU A 57 -40.70 27.47 -4.18
C LEU A 57 -40.71 26.66 -2.88
N THR A 58 -40.56 27.28 -1.71
CA THR A 58 -40.50 26.58 -0.42
C THR A 58 -41.28 27.31 0.68
N ALA A 59 -41.80 26.53 1.63
CA ALA A 59 -42.42 27.05 2.85
C ALA A 59 -41.39 27.46 3.93
N MET A 60 -40.10 27.13 3.75
CA MET A 60 -39.04 27.46 4.70
C MET A 60 -38.73 28.97 4.70
N PRO A 61 -38.34 29.58 5.84
CA PRO A 61 -37.87 30.95 5.88
C PRO A 61 -36.65 31.19 4.97
N VAL A 62 -36.80 32.08 3.99
CA VAL A 62 -35.72 32.51 3.09
C VAL A 62 -35.12 33.84 3.56
N THR A 63 -33.84 33.80 3.90
CA THR A 63 -33.06 34.92 4.44
C THR A 63 -32.00 35.37 3.46
N THR A 64 -31.94 36.68 3.20
CA THR A 64 -30.87 37.29 2.41
C THR A 64 -29.59 37.37 3.25
N VAL A 65 -28.47 36.89 2.71
CA VAL A 65 -27.20 36.83 3.43
C VAL A 65 -26.56 38.22 3.53
N THR A 66 -26.26 38.65 4.75
CA THR A 66 -25.34 39.76 5.06
C THR A 66 -24.06 39.23 5.70
N ASP A 67 -23.04 40.08 5.86
CA ASP A 67 -21.81 39.65 6.53
C ASP A 67 -22.08 39.19 7.98
N GLU A 68 -21.39 38.13 8.39
CA GLU A 68 -21.57 37.39 9.66
C GLU A 68 -22.99 36.82 9.93
N THR A 69 -23.78 36.53 8.90
CA THR A 69 -25.11 35.91 9.08
C THR A 69 -24.99 34.52 9.74
N GLU A 70 -25.70 34.30 10.84
CA GLU A 70 -25.75 33.01 11.54
C GLU A 70 -26.64 32.00 10.80
N LEU A 71 -26.10 30.80 10.57
CA LEU A 71 -26.87 29.69 9.98
C LEU A 71 -27.86 29.12 11.00
N LYS A 72 -29.08 28.85 10.56
CA LYS A 72 -30.18 28.30 11.37
C LYS A 72 -30.79 27.09 10.68
N ARG A 73 -31.23 26.12 11.47
CA ARG A 73 -32.00 24.95 10.97
C ARG A 73 -33.26 25.41 10.25
N ASP A 74 -33.64 24.65 9.24
CA ASP A 74 -34.88 24.81 8.48
C ASP A 74 -35.00 26.17 7.78
N CYS A 75 -33.85 26.79 7.45
CA CYS A 75 -33.78 28.08 6.77
C CYS A 75 -32.99 27.98 5.45
N VAL A 76 -33.41 28.76 4.45
CA VAL A 76 -32.68 28.95 3.19
C VAL A 76 -31.96 30.31 3.20
N PHE A 77 -30.70 30.30 2.80
CA PHE A 77 -29.82 31.47 2.73
C PHE A 77 -29.44 31.74 1.28
N VAL A 78 -29.65 32.97 0.81
CA VAL A 78 -29.40 33.38 -0.58
C VAL A 78 -28.66 34.71 -0.64
N LEU A 79 -27.67 34.86 -1.54
CA LEU A 79 -27.07 36.16 -1.83
C LEU A 79 -27.96 37.03 -2.73
N ASN A 80 -28.02 38.32 -2.43
CA ASN A 80 -28.70 39.32 -3.26
C ASN A 80 -27.75 40.11 -4.18
N SER A 81 -26.43 40.01 -4.01
CA SER A 81 -25.44 40.77 -4.77
C SER A 81 -24.18 39.94 -5.04
N SER A 82 -23.43 40.31 -6.08
CA SER A 82 -22.19 39.62 -6.47
C SER A 82 -21.10 39.77 -5.41
N ALA A 83 -20.98 38.78 -4.52
CA ALA A 83 -19.92 38.70 -3.53
C ALA A 83 -19.39 37.26 -3.41
N ILE A 84 -18.19 37.13 -2.81
CA ILE A 84 -17.62 35.83 -2.46
C ILE A 84 -18.20 35.42 -1.11
N LEU A 85 -18.86 34.27 -1.07
CA LEU A 85 -19.40 33.68 0.14
C LEU A 85 -18.47 32.61 0.69
N THR A 86 -18.19 32.67 1.99
CA THR A 86 -17.50 31.61 2.73
C THR A 86 -18.23 31.34 4.03
N VAL A 87 -18.00 30.19 4.67
CA VAL A 87 -18.51 29.89 6.01
C VAL A 87 -17.37 29.69 6.99
N LYS A 88 -17.54 30.22 8.21
CA LYS A 88 -16.61 30.07 9.32
C LYS A 88 -17.36 30.14 10.65
N ARG A 89 -17.15 29.15 11.52
CA ARG A 89 -17.85 28.98 12.80
C ARG A 89 -19.37 29.02 12.64
N ARG A 90 -19.91 28.32 11.63
CA ARG A 90 -21.33 28.31 11.24
C ARG A 90 -21.94 29.70 10.95
N ARG A 91 -21.09 30.67 10.60
CA ARG A 91 -21.51 32.00 10.12
C ARG A 91 -21.06 32.21 8.69
N LEU A 92 -21.94 32.79 7.90
CA LEU A 92 -21.69 33.18 6.53
C LEU A 92 -20.90 34.50 6.51
N ILE A 93 -19.74 34.48 5.87
CA ILE A 93 -18.82 35.61 5.73
C ILE A 93 -18.85 36.06 4.27
N VAL A 94 -19.14 37.34 4.05
CA VAL A 94 -19.33 37.92 2.72
C VAL A 94 -18.16 38.86 2.42
N ARG A 95 -17.46 38.61 1.31
CA ARG A 95 -16.35 39.46 0.85
C ARG A 95 -16.66 40.06 -0.52
N GLN A 96 -16.43 41.36 -0.65
CA GLN A 96 -16.57 42.05 -1.94
C GLN A 96 -15.49 41.58 -2.91
N SER A 97 -15.91 41.19 -4.12
CA SER A 97 -15.01 40.66 -5.16
C SER A 97 -14.26 41.81 -5.85
N GLY A 98 -12.94 41.93 -5.59
CA GLY A 98 -12.11 43.03 -6.08
C GLY A 98 -11.46 42.83 -7.46
N SER A 99 -11.52 41.62 -8.06
CA SER A 99 -10.86 41.34 -9.35
C SER A 99 -11.67 40.43 -10.28
N ARG A 100 -11.49 40.63 -11.60
CA ARG A 100 -12.15 39.87 -12.68
C ARG A 100 -11.61 38.44 -12.88
N ARG A 101 -10.51 38.04 -12.22
CA ARG A 101 -9.78 36.78 -12.49
C ARG A 101 -10.18 35.59 -11.60
N GLU A 102 -10.95 35.81 -10.53
CA GLU A 102 -11.24 34.80 -9.49
C GLU A 102 -12.75 34.48 -9.37
N ARG A 103 -13.38 33.78 -10.31
CA ARG A 103 -14.81 33.46 -10.12
C ARG A 103 -15.12 32.00 -10.40
N LYS A 104 -14.85 31.19 -9.37
CA LYS A 104 -15.51 29.90 -9.09
C LYS A 104 -16.17 29.97 -7.69
N PRO A 105 -17.21 30.80 -7.50
CA PRO A 105 -17.83 31.04 -6.19
C PRO A 105 -18.37 29.76 -5.53
N ILE A 106 -18.83 28.78 -6.29
CA ILE A 106 -19.36 27.52 -5.74
C ILE A 106 -18.20 26.71 -5.14
N ASP A 107 -17.08 26.55 -5.85
CA ASP A 107 -15.89 25.87 -5.36
C ASP A 107 -15.34 26.52 -4.08
N ILE A 108 -15.29 27.84 -4.03
CA ILE A 108 -14.82 28.59 -2.85
C ILE A 108 -15.73 28.34 -1.65
N PHE A 109 -17.05 28.45 -1.86
CA PHE A 109 -18.01 28.24 -0.78
C PHE A 109 -17.95 26.79 -0.28
N PHE A 110 -18.01 25.80 -1.17
CA PHE A 110 -17.95 24.38 -0.83
C PHE A 110 -16.65 24.01 -0.12
N SER A 111 -15.52 24.59 -0.52
CA SER A 111 -14.24 24.39 0.17
C SER A 111 -14.27 24.92 1.61
N SER A 112 -14.84 26.11 1.81
CA SER A 112 -15.03 26.66 3.17
C SER A 112 -16.04 25.87 3.99
N LEU A 113 -17.10 25.37 3.36
CA LEU A 113 -18.13 24.54 3.96
C LEU A 113 -17.56 23.21 4.44
N ALA A 114 -16.75 22.56 3.61
CA ALA A 114 -16.04 21.35 3.97
C ALA A 114 -15.10 21.57 5.18
N ALA A 115 -14.42 22.71 5.22
CA ALA A 115 -13.51 23.05 6.32
C ALA A 115 -14.23 23.35 7.64
N ASP A 116 -15.43 23.94 7.58
CA ASP A 116 -16.20 24.35 8.76
C ASP A 116 -17.12 23.25 9.29
N ALA A 117 -17.91 22.62 8.41
CA ALA A 117 -18.94 21.64 8.76
C ALA A 117 -18.46 20.18 8.69
N GLY A 118 -17.31 19.92 8.04
CA GLY A 118 -16.72 18.58 7.99
C GLY A 118 -17.67 17.53 7.42
N GLU A 119 -18.04 16.55 8.23
CA GLU A 119 -18.94 15.44 7.86
C GLU A 119 -20.40 15.90 7.71
N LEU A 120 -20.78 17.02 8.33
CA LEU A 120 -22.10 17.64 8.22
C LEU A 120 -22.21 18.56 6.99
N ALA A 121 -21.14 18.69 6.20
CA ALA A 121 -21.16 19.41 4.94
C ALA A 121 -21.84 18.57 3.85
N VAL A 122 -22.77 19.18 3.12
CA VAL A 122 -23.36 18.58 1.92
C VAL A 122 -23.17 19.51 0.74
N GLY A 123 -22.67 18.98 -0.37
CA GLY A 123 -22.50 19.72 -1.63
C GLY A 123 -23.46 19.20 -2.68
N VAL A 124 -24.32 20.06 -3.22
CA VAL A 124 -25.26 19.73 -4.28
C VAL A 124 -24.93 20.57 -5.50
N VAL A 125 -24.56 19.93 -6.62
CA VAL A 125 -24.32 20.60 -7.90
C VAL A 125 -25.50 20.37 -8.84
N LEU A 126 -26.15 21.46 -9.21
CA LEU A 126 -27.29 21.49 -10.13
C LEU A 126 -26.87 22.04 -11.50
N SER A 127 -27.84 22.17 -12.41
CA SER A 127 -27.66 22.76 -13.75
C SER A 127 -26.75 24.01 -13.79
N GLY A 128 -25.81 24.00 -14.73
CA GLY A 128 -24.86 25.08 -14.96
C GLY A 128 -23.93 24.83 -16.16
N GLY A 129 -23.40 25.90 -16.76
CA GLY A 129 -22.64 25.86 -18.02
C GLY A 129 -21.11 25.89 -17.88
N ASP A 130 -20.55 25.61 -16.70
CA ASP A 130 -19.10 25.59 -16.46
C ASP A 130 -18.71 24.42 -15.53
N SER A 131 -17.49 24.42 -14.95
CA SER A 131 -17.04 23.37 -14.02
C SER A 131 -17.05 23.78 -12.54
N ASP A 132 -17.62 24.94 -12.20
CA ASP A 132 -17.64 25.48 -10.84
C ASP A 132 -18.52 24.62 -9.91
N GLY A 133 -17.93 24.11 -8.84
CA GLY A 133 -18.52 23.11 -7.93
C GLY A 133 -17.78 21.78 -7.95
N THR A 134 -17.00 21.49 -9.00
CA THR A 134 -16.23 20.24 -9.12
C THR A 134 -15.14 20.13 -8.06
N LEU A 135 -14.34 21.19 -7.85
CA LEU A 135 -13.29 21.20 -6.81
C LEU A 135 -13.91 21.30 -5.41
N GLY A 136 -15.03 21.99 -5.30
CA GLY A 136 -15.82 22.10 -4.08
C GLY A 136 -16.35 20.74 -3.61
N ILE A 137 -16.96 19.97 -4.49
CA ILE A 137 -17.43 18.60 -4.19
C ILE A 137 -16.27 17.71 -3.77
N LYS A 138 -15.13 17.81 -4.45
CA LYS A 138 -13.90 17.11 -4.08
C LYS A 138 -13.47 17.47 -2.64
N ALA A 139 -13.51 18.75 -2.27
CA ALA A 139 -13.18 19.21 -0.92
C ALA A 139 -14.17 18.69 0.15
N ILE A 140 -15.48 18.71 -0.14
CA ILE A 140 -16.52 18.17 0.74
C ILE A 140 -16.31 16.67 0.96
N LYS A 141 -16.06 15.92 -0.12
CA LYS A 141 -15.75 14.49 -0.07
C LYS A 141 -14.50 14.18 0.76
N GLU A 142 -13.44 14.97 0.61
CA GLU A 142 -12.20 14.85 1.41
C GLU A 142 -12.48 14.91 2.91
N ARG A 143 -13.37 15.82 3.31
CA ARG A 143 -13.77 16.05 4.71
C ARG A 143 -14.87 15.11 5.21
N GLY A 144 -15.32 14.18 4.38
CA GLY A 144 -16.32 13.17 4.73
C GLY A 144 -17.77 13.62 4.61
N GLY A 145 -18.01 14.79 4.02
CA GLY A 145 -19.35 15.24 3.67
C GLY A 145 -19.99 14.40 2.57
N LEU A 146 -21.25 14.72 2.30
CA LEU A 146 -22.09 14.06 1.30
C LEU A 146 -22.16 14.89 0.02
N THR A 147 -22.10 14.25 -1.14
CA THR A 147 -22.05 14.97 -2.42
C THR A 147 -23.11 14.47 -3.40
N PHE A 148 -23.81 15.42 -4.02
CA PHE A 148 -24.87 15.19 -4.99
C PHE A 148 -24.57 15.94 -6.28
N ALA A 149 -24.92 15.33 -7.40
CA ALA A 149 -25.00 16.02 -8.68
C ALA A 149 -26.32 15.66 -9.37
N GLN A 150 -26.92 16.64 -10.04
CA GLN A 150 -28.15 16.42 -10.81
C GLN A 150 -27.90 15.43 -11.96
N ALA A 151 -28.62 14.31 -11.95
CA ALA A 151 -28.73 13.43 -13.11
C ALA A 151 -29.86 13.91 -14.05
N GLY A 152 -29.87 13.40 -15.29
CA GLY A 152 -30.92 13.76 -16.25
C GLY A 152 -32.31 13.29 -15.79
N ASP A 153 -33.25 14.22 -15.66
CA ASP A 153 -34.64 13.99 -15.25
C ASP A 153 -35.64 14.85 -16.03
N GLY A 154 -36.93 14.84 -15.65
CA GLY A 154 -37.98 15.67 -16.26
C GLY A 154 -37.85 17.18 -16.00
N PHE A 155 -37.00 17.57 -15.05
CA PHE A 155 -36.56 18.94 -14.77
C PHE A 155 -35.13 19.18 -15.31
N GLY A 156 -34.69 18.30 -16.24
CA GLY A 156 -33.30 17.96 -16.52
C GLY A 156 -32.38 19.16 -16.64
N PRO A 157 -31.08 19.01 -16.34
CA PRO A 157 -30.20 20.16 -16.25
C PRO A 157 -30.22 20.90 -17.59
N GLY A 158 -30.80 22.11 -17.60
CA GLY A 158 -30.89 22.93 -18.81
C GLY A 158 -29.50 23.21 -19.39
N HIS A 159 -28.47 23.15 -18.55
CA HIS A 159 -27.06 23.13 -18.91
C HIS A 159 -26.35 22.02 -18.12
N PRO A 160 -25.97 20.90 -18.75
CA PRO A 160 -25.46 19.73 -18.04
C PRO A 160 -23.95 19.78 -17.75
N ASP A 161 -23.21 20.79 -18.23
CA ASP A 161 -21.74 20.83 -18.14
C ASP A 161 -21.23 20.77 -16.69
N MET A 162 -21.86 21.53 -15.79
CA MET A 162 -21.50 21.59 -14.37
C MET A 162 -21.75 20.29 -13.62
N PRO A 163 -22.96 19.69 -13.63
CA PRO A 163 -23.18 18.40 -12.98
C PRO A 163 -22.38 17.28 -13.66
N ASN A 164 -22.21 17.28 -14.99
CA ASN A 164 -21.41 16.28 -15.68
C ASN A 164 -19.92 16.37 -15.30
N SER A 165 -19.38 17.58 -15.16
CA SER A 165 -18.00 17.78 -14.69
C SER A 165 -17.81 17.22 -13.28
N ALA A 166 -18.75 17.47 -12.36
CA ALA A 166 -18.72 16.92 -11.01
C ALA A 166 -18.80 15.37 -11.00
N ILE A 167 -19.69 14.79 -11.80
CA ILE A 167 -19.86 13.33 -11.94
C ILE A 167 -18.60 12.70 -12.54
N ALA A 168 -18.07 13.28 -13.63
CA ALA A 168 -16.88 12.79 -14.31
C ALA A 168 -15.63 12.86 -13.43
N ALA A 169 -15.58 13.79 -12.46
CA ALA A 169 -14.51 13.86 -11.47
C ALA A 169 -14.53 12.69 -10.47
N GLY A 170 -15.64 11.92 -10.37
CA GLY A 170 -15.73 10.70 -9.57
C GLY A 170 -15.91 10.92 -8.06
N PHE A 171 -16.20 12.16 -7.64
CA PHE A 171 -16.37 12.53 -6.22
C PHE A 171 -17.83 12.69 -5.79
N VAL A 172 -18.79 12.35 -6.65
CA VAL A 172 -20.24 12.42 -6.37
C VAL A 172 -20.73 11.11 -5.76
N ASP A 173 -21.38 11.15 -4.59
CA ASP A 173 -21.98 9.98 -3.96
C ASP A 173 -23.32 9.60 -4.61
N PHE A 174 -24.14 10.61 -4.93
CA PHE A 174 -25.46 10.42 -5.52
C PHE A 174 -25.61 11.28 -6.78
N ALA A 175 -25.61 10.63 -7.94
CA ALA A 175 -26.03 11.21 -9.20
C ALA A 175 -27.50 10.81 -9.44
N ILE A 176 -28.44 11.65 -9.02
CA ILE A 176 -29.88 11.35 -9.02
C ILE A 176 -30.72 12.56 -9.49
N PRO A 177 -31.98 12.34 -9.91
CA PRO A 177 -32.94 13.42 -10.17
C PRO A 177 -33.10 14.39 -8.99
N VAL A 178 -33.39 15.67 -9.26
CA VAL A 178 -33.43 16.72 -8.21
C VAL A 178 -34.57 16.53 -7.21
N ASP A 179 -35.69 15.95 -7.66
CA ASP A 179 -36.87 15.67 -6.83
C ASP A 179 -36.65 14.52 -5.83
N GLU A 180 -35.72 13.61 -6.12
CA GLU A 180 -35.33 12.53 -5.20
C GLU A 180 -34.30 12.97 -4.14
N MET A 181 -33.58 14.08 -4.37
CA MET A 181 -32.54 14.55 -3.46
C MET A 181 -33.07 14.91 -2.07
N GLY A 182 -34.27 15.50 -2.00
CA GLY A 182 -34.88 15.97 -0.75
C GLY A 182 -35.07 14.85 0.28
N GLU A 183 -35.56 13.69 -0.14
CA GLU A 183 -35.74 12.53 0.74
C GLU A 183 -34.42 12.05 1.34
N LYS A 184 -33.36 11.97 0.52
CA LYS A 184 -32.02 11.55 0.96
C LYS A 184 -31.41 12.53 1.95
N LEU A 185 -31.58 13.84 1.73
CA LEU A 185 -31.09 14.87 2.64
C LEU A 185 -31.77 14.82 4.01
N VAL A 186 -33.09 14.59 4.04
CA VAL A 186 -33.84 14.43 5.30
C VAL A 186 -33.38 13.20 6.07
N GLN A 187 -33.17 12.07 5.38
CA GLN A 187 -32.63 10.87 6.00
C GLN A 187 -31.23 11.11 6.59
N PHE A 188 -30.37 11.82 5.85
CA PHE A 188 -29.06 12.23 6.33
C PHE A 188 -29.14 13.12 7.58
N ALA A 189 -30.04 14.12 7.60
CA ALA A 189 -30.23 15.00 8.75
C ALA A 189 -30.76 14.26 9.99
N ARG A 190 -31.59 13.23 9.79
CA ARG A 190 -32.08 12.38 10.90
C ARG A 190 -31.03 11.41 11.42
N GLY A 191 -30.17 10.87 10.54
CA GLY A 191 -29.13 9.90 10.90
C GLY A 191 -27.81 10.53 11.38
N GLY A 192 -27.53 11.79 11.04
CA GLY A 192 -26.28 12.48 11.37
C GLY A 192 -26.09 12.87 12.85
N LEU A 193 -27.16 12.83 13.64
CA LEU A 193 -27.13 13.16 15.07
C LEU A 193 -26.59 12.03 15.97
N ASP A 194 -26.42 10.81 15.45
CA ASP A 194 -26.04 9.65 16.27
C ASP A 194 -24.50 9.47 16.43
N TYR A 195 -23.64 10.14 15.63
CA TYR A 195 -22.18 9.94 15.73
C TYR A 195 -21.57 10.55 17.00
N GLU A 196 -21.99 11.76 17.40
CA GLU A 196 -21.58 12.34 18.69
C GLU A 196 -22.18 11.54 19.86
N ALA A 197 -23.42 11.04 19.73
CA ALA A 197 -24.04 10.16 20.71
C ALA A 197 -23.37 8.79 20.84
N LEU A 198 -22.68 8.30 19.79
CA LEU A 198 -21.88 7.06 19.80
C LEU A 198 -20.50 7.25 20.46
N LEU A 199 -20.02 8.49 20.62
CA LEU A 199 -18.71 8.83 21.21
C LEU A 199 -18.79 9.55 22.55
N GLU A 200 -19.95 10.11 22.90
CA GLU A 200 -20.16 10.71 24.20
C GLU A 200 -20.16 9.65 25.32
N PRO A 201 -19.39 9.85 26.41
CA PRO A 201 -19.39 8.96 27.58
C PRO A 201 -20.73 8.95 28.34
N SER A 202 -21.71 9.76 27.92
CA SER A 202 -22.84 10.19 28.73
C SER A 202 -23.91 9.12 28.94
N GLN A 203 -24.08 8.12 28.06
CA GLN A 203 -25.02 7.01 28.27
C GLN A 203 -24.55 5.70 27.62
N GLY A 204 -23.77 4.93 28.38
CA GLY A 204 -23.77 3.45 28.32
C GLY A 204 -22.51 2.81 27.76
N ASP A 205 -21.72 2.19 28.66
CA ASP A 205 -20.65 1.24 28.33
C ASP A 205 -21.08 0.20 27.28
N ALA A 206 -22.38 -0.16 27.21
CA ALA A 206 -22.94 -1.12 26.26
C ALA A 206 -22.88 -0.73 24.77
N LYS A 207 -23.07 0.54 24.40
CA LYS A 207 -23.01 0.96 22.96
C LYS A 207 -21.57 1.03 22.46
N MET A 208 -20.67 1.56 23.30
CA MET A 208 -19.23 1.58 23.01
C MET A 208 -18.64 0.16 22.94
N GLN A 209 -19.18 -0.76 23.77
CA GLN A 209 -18.87 -2.18 23.72
C GLN A 209 -19.30 -2.80 22.37
N GLY A 210 -20.52 -2.53 21.89
CA GLY A 210 -21.00 -3.02 20.58
C GLY A 210 -20.13 -2.56 19.40
N ILE A 211 -19.68 -1.30 19.39
CA ILE A 211 -18.74 -0.79 18.36
C ILE A 211 -17.38 -1.51 18.44
N ARG A 212 -16.85 -1.69 19.67
CA ARG A 212 -15.57 -2.39 19.90
C ARG A 212 -15.63 -3.87 19.51
N GLU A 213 -16.78 -4.51 19.68
CA GLU A 213 -17.04 -5.90 19.28
C GLU A 213 -17.24 -6.03 17.76
N ALA A 214 -17.89 -5.06 17.13
CA ALA A 214 -18.11 -5.03 15.68
C ALA A 214 -16.83 -4.78 14.86
N MET A 215 -15.91 -3.94 15.35
CA MET A 215 -14.73 -3.54 14.57
C MET A 215 -13.82 -4.71 14.13
N PRO A 216 -13.42 -5.65 15.00
CA PRO A 216 -12.63 -6.82 14.59
C PRO A 216 -13.29 -7.62 13.46
N GLU A 217 -14.62 -7.71 13.46
CA GLU A 217 -15.36 -8.39 12.40
C GLU A 217 -15.31 -7.61 11.08
N ILE A 218 -15.52 -6.28 11.11
CA ILE A 218 -15.40 -5.45 9.90
C ILE A 218 -13.98 -5.55 9.33
N TYR A 219 -12.94 -5.50 10.18
CA TYR A 219 -11.56 -5.71 9.75
C TYR A 219 -11.35 -7.09 9.13
N GLY A 220 -11.93 -8.13 9.72
CA GLY A 220 -11.89 -9.50 9.18
C GLY A 220 -12.55 -9.60 7.80
N LEU A 221 -13.71 -8.97 7.61
CA LEU A 221 -14.41 -8.95 6.32
C LEU A 221 -13.61 -8.21 5.24
N LEU A 222 -13.07 -7.02 5.56
CA LEU A 222 -12.20 -6.25 4.65
C LEU A 222 -10.94 -7.04 4.28
N ARG A 223 -10.29 -7.68 5.26
CA ARG A 223 -9.08 -8.48 5.03
C ARG A 223 -9.36 -9.71 4.18
N ASN A 224 -10.47 -10.42 4.42
CA ASN A 224 -10.79 -11.65 3.72
C ASN A 224 -11.28 -11.41 2.28
N GLN A 225 -12.07 -10.37 2.05
CA GLN A 225 -12.64 -10.10 0.72
C GLN A 225 -11.77 -9.19 -0.15
N VAL A 226 -11.10 -8.21 0.45
CA VAL A 226 -10.32 -7.19 -0.29
C VAL A 226 -8.81 -7.38 -0.11
N GLY A 227 -8.36 -8.21 0.84
CA GLY A 227 -6.95 -8.54 1.03
C GLY A 227 -6.13 -7.48 1.78
N HIS A 228 -6.77 -6.43 2.32
CA HIS A 228 -6.13 -5.33 3.03
C HIS A 228 -6.56 -5.26 4.50
N ASP A 229 -5.60 -5.06 5.39
CA ASP A 229 -5.83 -5.00 6.84
C ASP A 229 -5.89 -3.54 7.32
N PHE A 230 -7.07 -3.15 7.84
CA PHE A 230 -7.33 -1.81 8.37
C PHE A 230 -7.27 -1.75 9.91
N SER A 231 -6.92 -2.85 10.60
CA SER A 231 -6.81 -2.87 12.08
C SER A 231 -5.78 -1.87 12.63
N GLY A 232 -4.84 -1.44 11.79
CA GLY A 232 -3.85 -0.42 12.10
C GLY A 232 -4.28 1.03 11.84
N TYR A 233 -5.49 1.29 11.35
CA TYR A 233 -6.02 2.64 11.15
C TYR A 233 -6.41 3.30 12.48
N LYS A 234 -6.44 4.63 12.51
CA LYS A 234 -7.01 5.36 13.64
C LYS A 234 -8.51 5.05 13.75
N ILE A 235 -8.92 4.61 14.94
CA ILE A 235 -10.30 4.19 15.23
C ILE A 235 -11.32 5.24 14.79
N ASN A 236 -11.13 6.49 15.21
CA ASN A 236 -12.06 7.58 14.86
C ASN A 236 -12.15 7.77 13.35
N THR A 237 -11.02 7.75 12.64
CA THR A 237 -10.98 7.92 11.18
C THR A 237 -11.66 6.78 10.45
N PHE A 238 -11.46 5.54 10.91
CA PHE A 238 -12.12 4.36 10.35
C PHE A 238 -13.64 4.40 10.61
N MET A 239 -14.06 4.64 11.85
CA MET A 239 -15.46 4.65 12.23
C MET A 239 -16.27 5.74 11.54
N ARG A 240 -15.67 6.91 11.29
CA ARG A 240 -16.33 7.97 10.48
C ARG A 240 -16.71 7.48 9.09
N ARG A 241 -15.84 6.70 8.44
CA ARG A 241 -16.13 6.14 7.10
C ARG A 241 -17.14 5.01 7.16
N VAL A 242 -17.11 4.18 8.20
CA VAL A 242 -18.15 3.15 8.43
C VAL A 242 -19.51 3.80 8.61
N VAL A 243 -19.64 4.80 9.49
CA VAL A 243 -20.90 5.51 9.74
C VAL A 243 -21.39 6.24 8.51
N ARG A 244 -20.50 6.89 7.76
CA ARG A 244 -20.84 7.50 6.47
C ARG A 244 -21.38 6.48 5.47
N ARG A 245 -20.77 5.29 5.37
CA ARG A 245 -21.30 4.21 4.52
C ARG A 245 -22.65 3.71 5.00
N MET A 246 -22.86 3.59 6.31
CA MET A 246 -24.16 3.26 6.88
C MET A 246 -25.22 4.29 6.46
N GLN A 247 -24.90 5.58 6.47
CA GLN A 247 -25.80 6.64 6.01
C GLN A 247 -26.11 6.51 4.50
N VAL A 248 -25.09 6.26 3.66
CA VAL A 248 -25.30 6.05 2.22
C VAL A 248 -26.12 4.79 1.94
N ALA A 249 -25.91 3.74 2.72
CA ALA A 249 -26.66 2.48 2.67
C ALA A 249 -28.02 2.55 3.41
N GLN A 250 -28.37 3.70 4.00
CA GLN A 250 -29.61 3.94 4.76
C GLN A 250 -29.81 2.99 5.95
N LEU A 251 -28.73 2.65 6.65
CA LEU A 251 -28.74 1.76 7.82
C LEU A 251 -28.51 2.56 9.11
N THR A 252 -29.32 2.27 10.12
CA THR A 252 -29.31 2.98 11.42
C THR A 252 -28.59 2.22 12.52
N SER A 253 -28.19 0.96 12.29
CA SER A 253 -27.49 0.12 13.28
C SER A 253 -26.22 -0.50 12.70
N ILE A 254 -25.20 -0.63 13.55
CA ILE A 254 -23.91 -1.22 13.15
C ILE A 254 -24.05 -2.73 12.92
N GLU A 255 -24.93 -3.39 13.65
CA GLU A 255 -25.27 -4.80 13.48
C GLU A 255 -25.93 -5.04 12.12
N GLY A 256 -26.88 -4.19 11.73
CA GLY A 256 -27.51 -4.23 10.41
C GLY A 256 -26.49 -4.01 9.29
N TYR A 257 -25.51 -3.13 9.51
CA TYR A 257 -24.42 -2.92 8.55
C TYR A 257 -23.45 -4.09 8.47
N LEU A 258 -23.09 -4.71 9.60
CA LEU A 258 -22.31 -5.95 9.61
C LEU A 258 -22.99 -7.06 8.82
N GLU A 259 -24.30 -7.23 8.99
CA GLU A 259 -25.05 -8.23 8.23
C GLU A 259 -25.06 -7.92 6.73
N ARG A 260 -25.22 -6.66 6.36
CA ARG A 260 -25.07 -6.20 4.97
C ARG A 260 -23.69 -6.52 4.40
N LEU A 261 -22.61 -6.25 5.14
CA LEU A 261 -21.24 -6.57 4.73
C LEU A 261 -21.01 -8.08 4.57
N ARG A 262 -21.69 -8.92 5.36
CA ARG A 262 -21.61 -10.39 5.21
C ARG A 262 -22.35 -10.90 3.98
N GLN A 263 -23.52 -10.33 3.68
CA GLN A 263 -24.38 -10.78 2.59
C GLN A 263 -23.97 -10.23 1.23
N GLU A 264 -23.44 -9.00 1.19
CA GLU A 264 -23.17 -8.28 -0.04
C GLU A 264 -21.70 -7.88 -0.19
N PRO A 265 -20.90 -8.65 -0.95
CA PRO A 265 -19.50 -8.32 -1.20
C PRO A 265 -19.30 -6.94 -1.84
N GLN A 266 -20.29 -6.46 -2.60
CA GLN A 266 -20.25 -5.13 -3.22
C GLN A 266 -20.18 -4.01 -2.18
N GLU A 267 -20.85 -4.16 -1.03
CA GLU A 267 -20.81 -3.17 0.05
C GLU A 267 -19.44 -3.16 0.75
N VAL A 268 -18.79 -4.32 0.88
CA VAL A 268 -17.41 -4.39 1.40
C VAL A 268 -16.44 -3.64 0.48
N HIS A 269 -16.59 -3.78 -0.84
CA HIS A 269 -15.82 -2.99 -1.81
C HIS A 269 -16.17 -1.50 -1.75
N ALA A 270 -17.44 -1.15 -1.52
CA ALA A 270 -17.86 0.25 -1.35
C ALA A 270 -17.27 0.88 -0.08
N LEU A 271 -17.25 0.15 1.03
CA LEU A 271 -16.58 0.56 2.27
C LEU A 271 -15.08 0.72 2.08
N PHE A 272 -14.45 -0.24 1.40
CA PHE A 272 -13.03 -0.14 1.06
C PHE A 272 -12.75 1.16 0.28
N ARG A 273 -13.51 1.44 -0.78
CA ARG A 273 -13.36 2.71 -1.54
C ARG A 273 -13.52 3.95 -0.66
N ASP A 274 -14.44 3.93 0.30
CA ASP A 274 -14.66 5.09 1.17
C ASP A 274 -13.57 5.28 2.24
N LEU A 275 -12.88 4.19 2.61
CA LEU A 275 -11.69 4.22 3.45
C LEU A 275 -10.47 4.77 2.71
N LEU A 276 -10.43 4.63 1.38
CA LEU A 276 -9.38 5.17 0.51
C LEU A 276 -9.72 6.59 0.07
N ILE A 277 -9.41 7.56 0.92
CA ILE A 277 -9.60 8.98 0.61
C ILE A 277 -8.55 9.41 -0.42
N ASN A 278 -8.87 9.23 -1.70
CA ASN A 278 -7.96 9.43 -2.84
C ASN A 278 -7.99 10.87 -3.38
N VAL A 279 -8.23 11.84 -2.50
CA VAL A 279 -8.26 13.27 -2.89
C VAL A 279 -6.84 13.84 -2.90
N THR A 280 -6.32 14.10 -4.09
CA THR A 280 -5.01 14.73 -4.32
C THR A 280 -5.12 15.83 -5.37
N ASN A 281 -4.18 16.77 -5.42
CA ASN A 281 -4.17 17.87 -6.39
C ASN A 281 -2.75 18.05 -6.96
N PHE A 282 -2.65 18.54 -8.19
CA PHE A 282 -1.37 18.93 -8.75
C PHE A 282 -0.74 20.01 -7.87
N PHE A 283 0.55 19.88 -7.57
CA PHE A 283 1.32 20.80 -6.75
C PHE A 283 0.62 21.14 -5.41
N ARG A 284 0.02 20.12 -4.77
CA ARG A 284 -0.62 20.26 -3.45
C ARG A 284 0.34 20.91 -2.45
N ASP A 285 -0.09 22.00 -1.83
CA ASP A 285 0.76 22.91 -1.05
C ASP A 285 1.91 23.48 -1.89
N GLY A 286 1.60 24.38 -2.84
CA GLY A 286 2.53 24.86 -3.86
C GLY A 286 3.89 25.33 -3.33
N GLU A 287 3.91 26.07 -2.21
CA GLU A 287 5.16 26.50 -1.54
C GLU A 287 6.08 25.32 -1.17
N ALA A 288 5.53 24.18 -0.78
CA ALA A 288 6.31 22.98 -0.45
C ALA A 288 6.98 22.35 -1.69
N PHE A 289 6.30 22.39 -2.85
CA PHE A 289 6.87 21.94 -4.12
C PHE A 289 7.93 22.90 -4.67
N GLU A 290 7.81 24.20 -4.41
CA GLU A 290 8.86 25.18 -4.73
C GLU A 290 10.13 24.93 -3.91
N ASP A 291 9.99 24.64 -2.62
CA ASP A 291 11.13 24.28 -1.78
C ASP A 291 11.75 22.94 -2.18
N LEU A 292 10.93 21.96 -2.57
CA LEU A 292 11.42 20.70 -3.15
C LEU A 292 12.24 20.97 -4.43
N ALA A 293 11.71 21.81 -5.33
CA ALA A 293 12.33 22.14 -6.61
C ALA A 293 13.66 22.90 -6.46
N THR A 294 13.79 23.73 -5.42
CA THR A 294 15.00 24.56 -5.19
C THR A 294 16.03 23.85 -4.30
N SER A 295 15.58 23.15 -3.26
CA SER A 295 16.46 22.65 -2.19
C SER A 295 16.85 21.18 -2.34
N VAL A 296 16.02 20.37 -3.01
CA VAL A 296 16.19 18.92 -3.12
C VAL A 296 16.47 18.48 -4.55
N VAL A 297 15.63 18.87 -5.51
CA VAL A 297 15.74 18.43 -6.91
C VAL A 297 17.16 18.59 -7.46
N PRO A 298 17.86 19.74 -7.33
CA PRO A 298 19.22 19.88 -7.83
C PRO A 298 20.20 18.88 -7.22
N LYS A 299 20.06 18.60 -5.93
CA LYS A 299 20.94 17.67 -5.19
C LYS A 299 20.74 16.21 -5.58
N LEU A 300 19.57 15.86 -6.13
CA LEU A 300 19.33 14.51 -6.64
C LEU A 300 20.18 14.19 -7.88
N PHE A 301 20.58 15.21 -8.64
CA PHE A 301 21.36 15.08 -9.87
C PHE A 301 22.84 15.42 -9.68
N GLU A 302 23.25 15.92 -8.51
CA GLU A 302 24.63 16.33 -8.24
C GLU A 302 25.60 15.14 -8.36
N GLY A 303 26.65 15.31 -9.17
CA GLY A 303 27.67 14.29 -9.41
C GLY A 303 27.21 13.07 -10.23
N ARG A 304 26.02 13.11 -10.86
CA ARG A 304 25.48 12.00 -11.66
C ARG A 304 25.65 12.23 -13.17
N GLY A 305 26.09 11.18 -13.87
CA GLY A 305 26.23 11.15 -15.33
C GLY A 305 25.12 10.35 -16.02
N ALA A 306 25.27 10.11 -17.33
CA ALA A 306 24.28 9.37 -18.12
C ALA A 306 24.09 7.89 -17.69
N ASP A 307 25.12 7.29 -17.08
CA ASP A 307 25.08 5.90 -16.59
C ASP A 307 24.41 5.76 -15.21
N ASP A 308 24.16 6.88 -14.53
CA ASP A 308 23.53 6.89 -13.22
C ASP A 308 21.99 6.90 -13.31
N THR A 309 21.36 6.40 -12.25
CA THR A 309 19.89 6.41 -12.11
C THR A 309 19.45 7.22 -10.91
N VAL A 310 18.48 8.12 -11.09
CA VAL A 310 17.73 8.79 -10.00
C VAL A 310 16.41 8.05 -9.79
N ARG A 311 16.17 7.59 -8.56
CA ARG A 311 14.99 6.80 -8.21
C ARG A 311 14.14 7.53 -7.18
N VAL A 312 12.88 7.77 -7.50
CA VAL A 312 11.90 8.40 -6.61
C VAL A 312 10.78 7.41 -6.32
N TRP A 313 10.27 7.39 -5.10
CA TRP A 313 9.12 6.56 -4.72
C TRP A 313 8.02 7.40 -4.09
N VAL A 314 6.80 7.28 -4.62
CA VAL A 314 5.60 7.97 -4.14
C VAL A 314 4.58 6.91 -3.67
N PRO A 315 4.61 6.49 -2.39
CA PRO A 315 3.57 5.67 -1.80
C PRO A 315 2.28 6.47 -1.53
N GLY A 316 1.13 5.86 -1.82
CA GLY A 316 -0.18 6.51 -1.71
C GLY A 316 -0.41 7.53 -2.83
N CYS A 317 -0.11 7.16 -4.08
CA CYS A 317 -0.13 8.12 -5.19
C CYS A 317 -1.53 8.52 -5.68
N ALA A 318 -2.59 7.87 -5.21
CA ALA A 318 -3.97 8.10 -5.61
C ALA A 318 -4.11 8.19 -7.14
N THR A 319 -4.73 9.25 -7.66
CA THR A 319 -4.98 9.48 -9.08
C THR A 319 -3.77 10.04 -9.84
N GLY A 320 -2.59 10.15 -9.21
CA GLY A 320 -1.30 10.41 -9.87
C GLY A 320 -0.82 11.87 -9.88
N GLU A 321 -1.63 12.83 -9.41
CA GLU A 321 -1.30 14.26 -9.49
C GLU A 321 0.02 14.62 -8.80
N GLU A 322 0.31 14.06 -7.62
CA GLU A 322 1.58 14.28 -6.91
C GLU A 322 2.78 13.72 -7.69
N VAL A 323 2.62 12.51 -8.25
CA VAL A 323 3.66 11.83 -9.04
C VAL A 323 4.04 12.68 -10.23
N PHE A 324 3.04 13.19 -10.94
CA PHE A 324 3.25 14.03 -12.11
C PHE A 324 3.79 15.41 -11.76
N SER A 325 3.41 16.01 -10.63
CA SER A 325 4.05 17.22 -10.14
C SER A 325 5.54 17.04 -9.87
N ILE A 326 5.94 15.93 -9.21
CA ILE A 326 7.36 15.62 -9.00
C ILE A 326 8.06 15.35 -10.34
N ALA A 327 7.46 14.57 -11.22
CA ALA A 327 8.03 14.24 -12.52
C ALA A 327 8.24 15.49 -13.40
N ILE A 328 7.31 16.46 -13.36
CA ILE A 328 7.45 17.76 -14.03
C ILE A 328 8.67 18.50 -13.48
N LEU A 329 8.85 18.59 -12.15
CA LEU A 329 10.01 19.25 -11.56
C LEU A 329 11.34 18.59 -11.95
N LEU A 330 11.38 17.25 -11.96
CA LEU A 330 12.56 16.50 -12.38
C LEU A 330 12.86 16.76 -13.86
N ARG A 331 11.85 16.74 -14.73
CA ARG A 331 12.00 17.01 -16.16
C ARG A 331 12.50 18.42 -16.43
N GLU A 332 11.90 19.42 -15.77
CA GLU A 332 12.32 20.83 -15.85
C GLU A 332 13.79 21.03 -15.45
N TYR A 333 14.30 20.23 -14.51
CA TYR A 333 15.70 20.26 -14.12
C TYR A 333 16.61 19.51 -15.09
N MET A 334 16.18 18.35 -15.59
CA MET A 334 16.91 17.55 -16.58
C MET A 334 17.23 18.34 -17.85
N ASP A 335 16.34 19.23 -18.29
CA ASP A 335 16.58 20.05 -19.49
C ASP A 335 17.74 21.05 -19.35
N LYS A 336 18.22 21.29 -18.12
CA LYS A 336 19.37 22.15 -17.82
C LYS A 336 20.70 21.39 -17.83
N LEU A 337 20.68 20.06 -17.91
CA LEU A 337 21.84 19.20 -17.81
C LEU A 337 22.37 18.81 -19.19
N SER A 338 23.69 18.75 -19.34
CA SER A 338 24.35 18.27 -20.57
C SER A 338 24.43 16.74 -20.64
N ALA A 339 24.54 16.07 -19.50
CA ALA A 339 24.47 14.62 -19.36
C ALA A 339 23.28 14.26 -18.46
N ILE A 340 22.29 13.58 -19.03
CA ILE A 340 21.01 13.33 -18.36
C ILE A 340 21.02 11.92 -17.78
N PRO A 341 21.00 11.74 -16.44
CA PRO A 341 20.85 10.43 -15.83
C PRO A 341 19.45 9.85 -16.07
N ARG A 342 19.31 8.54 -15.96
CA ARG A 342 18.01 7.87 -16.08
C ARG A 342 17.16 8.13 -14.85
N VAL A 343 15.97 8.71 -15.02
CA VAL A 343 15.03 8.97 -13.92
C VAL A 343 13.93 7.91 -13.91
N GLN A 344 13.60 7.40 -12.72
CA GLN A 344 12.50 6.47 -12.49
C GLN A 344 11.68 6.90 -11.27
N VAL A 345 10.40 7.18 -11.47
CA VAL A 345 9.45 7.51 -10.41
C VAL A 345 8.51 6.33 -10.20
N PHE A 346 8.73 5.57 -9.13
CA PHE A 346 7.86 4.50 -8.68
C PHE A 346 6.66 5.11 -7.97
N ALA A 347 5.46 4.87 -8.47
CA ALA A 347 4.22 5.35 -7.92
C ALA A 347 3.35 4.16 -7.52
N THR A 348 2.92 4.13 -6.27
CA THR A 348 2.23 2.97 -5.70
C THR A 348 1.00 3.36 -4.91
N ASP A 349 -0.07 2.61 -5.10
CA ASP A 349 -1.30 2.73 -4.31
C ASP A 349 -1.96 1.35 -4.14
N ILE A 350 -2.92 1.24 -3.22
CA ILE A 350 -3.76 0.05 -3.08
C ILE A 350 -5.08 0.18 -3.86
N ASP A 351 -5.47 1.39 -4.29
CA ASP A 351 -6.62 1.58 -5.17
C ASP A 351 -6.24 1.39 -6.65
N GLU A 352 -6.61 0.24 -7.23
CA GLU A 352 -6.42 -0.02 -8.65
C GLU A 352 -7.17 0.96 -9.57
N ARG A 353 -8.29 1.53 -9.13
CA ARG A 353 -9.05 2.49 -9.94
C ARG A 353 -8.33 3.83 -10.03
N ALA A 354 -7.82 4.31 -8.90
CA ALA A 354 -7.01 5.51 -8.86
C ALA A 354 -5.74 5.34 -9.72
N LEU A 355 -5.09 4.17 -9.65
CA LEU A 355 -3.97 3.83 -10.53
C LEU A 355 -4.34 3.78 -12.01
N ALA A 356 -5.55 3.33 -12.37
CA ALA A 356 -6.02 3.35 -13.76
C ALA A 356 -6.17 4.79 -14.29
N VAL A 357 -6.72 5.71 -13.48
CA VAL A 357 -6.79 7.15 -13.80
C VAL A 357 -5.38 7.73 -13.95
N ALA A 358 -4.47 7.42 -13.02
CA ALA A 358 -3.08 7.87 -13.08
C ALA A 358 -2.37 7.38 -14.35
N ARG A 359 -2.58 6.12 -14.74
CA ARG A 359 -2.01 5.54 -15.98
C ARG A 359 -2.58 6.18 -17.24
N ALA A 360 -3.87 6.50 -17.25
CA ALA A 360 -4.51 7.24 -18.34
C ALA A 360 -3.95 8.66 -18.45
N ALA A 361 -3.56 9.27 -17.32
CA ALA A 361 -3.00 10.61 -17.20
C ALA A 361 -3.87 11.68 -17.90
N ARG A 362 -5.19 11.49 -17.82
CA ARG A 362 -6.21 12.37 -18.37
C ARG A 362 -6.97 13.01 -17.22
N TYR A 363 -6.98 14.33 -17.18
CA TYR A 363 -7.58 15.10 -16.09
C TYR A 363 -8.54 16.17 -16.64
N PRO A 364 -9.71 16.38 -16.01
CA PRO A 364 -10.56 17.53 -16.29
C PRO A 364 -9.81 18.84 -16.05
N GLU A 365 -10.16 19.89 -16.82
CA GLU A 365 -9.54 21.21 -16.70
C GLU A 365 -9.54 21.75 -15.27
N ALA A 366 -10.63 21.54 -14.55
CA ALA A 366 -10.80 22.02 -13.17
C ALA A 366 -9.69 21.51 -12.23
N LEU A 367 -9.15 20.31 -12.46
CA LEU A 367 -8.08 19.76 -11.61
C LEU A 367 -6.70 20.38 -11.87
N LEU A 368 -6.57 21.19 -12.92
CA LEU A 368 -5.30 21.81 -13.31
C LEU A 368 -5.16 23.26 -12.84
N ASP A 369 -6.11 23.82 -12.08
CA ASP A 369 -6.09 25.22 -11.65
C ASP A 369 -4.85 25.57 -10.80
N SER A 370 -4.28 24.60 -10.09
CA SER A 370 -3.02 24.74 -9.36
C SER A 370 -1.75 24.62 -10.22
N VAL A 371 -1.88 24.24 -11.50
CA VAL A 371 -0.77 24.15 -12.46
C VAL A 371 -0.60 25.49 -13.16
N SER A 372 0.63 26.03 -13.17
CA SER A 372 0.91 27.31 -13.83
C SER A 372 0.58 27.26 -15.33
N PRO A 373 0.17 28.39 -15.95
CA PRO A 373 -0.14 28.43 -17.38
C PRO A 373 1.01 27.96 -18.27
N GLU A 374 2.26 28.23 -17.88
CA GLU A 374 3.46 27.82 -18.60
C GLU A 374 3.62 26.30 -18.56
N ARG A 375 3.46 25.69 -17.38
CA ARG A 375 3.51 24.23 -17.21
C ARG A 375 2.34 23.55 -17.93
N ARG A 376 1.13 24.12 -17.85
CA ARG A 376 -0.06 23.61 -18.54
C ARG A 376 0.16 23.57 -20.05
N LYS A 377 0.62 24.68 -20.63
CA LYS A 377 0.92 24.77 -22.07
C LYS A 377 2.05 23.82 -22.51
N ARG A 378 3.02 23.56 -21.64
CA ARG A 378 4.20 22.77 -21.95
C ARG A 378 3.97 21.27 -21.82
N PHE A 379 3.30 20.84 -20.75
CA PHE A 379 3.22 19.44 -20.35
C PHE A 379 1.84 18.82 -20.51
N PHE A 380 0.82 19.59 -20.91
CA PHE A 380 -0.52 19.08 -21.12
C PHE A 380 -1.02 19.41 -22.53
N LEU A 381 -1.70 18.43 -23.12
CA LEU A 381 -2.35 18.55 -24.42
C LEU A 381 -3.87 18.55 -24.19
N LEU A 382 -4.55 19.56 -24.72
CA LEU A 382 -6.01 19.60 -24.68
C LEU A 382 -6.57 18.56 -25.65
N ASP A 383 -7.43 17.67 -25.14
CA ASP A 383 -8.08 16.62 -25.91
C ASP A 383 -9.56 16.52 -25.48
N GLY A 384 -10.42 17.18 -26.27
CA GLY A 384 -11.82 17.41 -25.92
C GLY A 384 -11.97 18.33 -24.70
N GLY A 385 -12.77 17.91 -23.72
CA GLY A 385 -12.96 18.60 -22.43
C GLY A 385 -11.96 18.20 -21.34
N SER A 386 -10.91 17.44 -21.68
CA SER A 386 -9.90 16.99 -20.72
C SER A 386 -8.49 17.29 -21.23
N TYR A 387 -7.54 17.32 -20.32
CA TYR A 387 -6.13 17.48 -20.62
C TYR A 387 -5.40 16.17 -20.40
N VAL A 388 -4.55 15.80 -21.36
CA VAL A 388 -3.70 14.61 -21.29
C VAL A 388 -2.25 15.05 -21.06
N LEU A 389 -1.59 14.43 -20.09
CA LEU A 389 -0.19 14.71 -19.79
C LEU A 389 0.73 14.24 -20.93
N SER A 390 1.77 15.01 -21.24
CA SER A 390 2.72 14.71 -22.31
C SER A 390 3.49 13.41 -22.06
N LYS A 391 3.86 12.74 -23.14
CA LYS A 391 4.57 11.46 -23.11
C LYS A 391 5.89 11.54 -22.35
N ASP A 392 6.62 12.64 -22.53
CA ASP A 392 7.93 12.88 -21.91
C ASP A 392 7.91 12.85 -20.37
N VAL A 393 6.80 13.23 -19.74
CA VAL A 393 6.64 13.16 -18.29
C VAL A 393 6.14 11.77 -17.88
N ARG A 394 5.20 11.20 -18.65
CA ARG A 394 4.60 9.88 -18.36
C ARG A 394 5.62 8.75 -18.38
N GLU A 395 6.59 8.79 -19.28
CA GLU A 395 7.63 7.74 -19.40
C GLU A 395 8.59 7.68 -18.20
N LEU A 396 8.64 8.74 -17.38
CA LEU A 396 9.39 8.73 -16.12
C LEU A 396 8.69 7.94 -15.01
N CYS A 397 7.39 7.69 -15.13
CA CYS A 397 6.53 7.20 -14.06
C CYS A 397 6.14 5.73 -14.25
N ILE A 398 6.25 4.94 -13.17
CA ILE A 398 5.90 3.52 -13.14
C ILE A 398 4.84 3.31 -12.06
N PHE A 399 3.62 2.95 -12.45
CA PHE A 399 2.48 2.77 -11.56
C PHE A 399 2.20 1.29 -11.26
N SER A 400 2.25 0.88 -10.00
CA SER A 400 1.98 -0.50 -9.57
C SER A 400 1.16 -0.59 -8.27
N PRO A 401 0.25 -1.57 -8.14
CA PRO A 401 -0.43 -1.81 -6.88
C PRO A 401 0.58 -2.28 -5.81
N HIS A 402 0.58 -1.64 -4.65
CA HIS A 402 1.49 -1.98 -3.54
C HIS A 402 0.99 -1.40 -2.21
N SER A 403 1.07 -2.21 -1.16
CA SER A 403 0.79 -1.83 0.22
C SER A 403 2.07 -1.66 1.02
N VAL A 404 2.29 -0.46 1.56
CA VAL A 404 3.49 -0.12 2.36
C VAL A 404 3.65 -0.97 3.63
N ILE A 405 2.56 -1.55 4.14
CA ILE A 405 2.54 -2.34 5.38
C ILE A 405 2.80 -3.83 5.12
N ARG A 406 2.32 -4.34 3.98
CA ARG A 406 2.31 -5.76 3.64
C ARG A 406 3.43 -6.15 2.67
N ASP A 407 3.63 -5.33 1.64
CA ASP A 407 4.45 -5.68 0.50
C ASP A 407 5.91 -5.19 0.73
N PRO A 408 6.91 -5.88 0.17
CA PRO A 408 8.30 -5.48 0.34
C PRO A 408 8.56 -4.10 -0.25
N HIS A 409 9.37 -3.29 0.45
CA HIS A 409 9.70 -1.93 0.02
C HIS A 409 10.69 -1.94 -1.15
N PHE A 410 10.74 -0.84 -1.91
CA PHE A 410 11.82 -0.61 -2.86
C PHE A 410 13.10 -0.22 -2.11
N SER A 411 14.26 -0.58 -2.65
CA SER A 411 15.56 -0.27 -2.06
C SER A 411 16.34 0.73 -2.92
N ARG A 412 17.25 1.47 -2.28
CA ARG A 412 18.15 2.45 -2.94
C ARG A 412 17.40 3.60 -3.62
N ILE A 413 16.37 4.12 -2.95
CA ILE A 413 15.58 5.28 -3.37
C ILE A 413 16.28 6.59 -2.98
N ASP A 414 16.25 7.59 -3.87
CA ASP A 414 16.87 8.90 -3.64
C ASP A 414 15.88 9.90 -2.99
N LEU A 415 14.60 9.81 -3.32
CA LEU A 415 13.52 10.62 -2.75
C LEU A 415 12.29 9.74 -2.50
N ILE A 416 11.75 9.77 -1.28
CA ILE A 416 10.42 9.22 -0.96
C ILE A 416 9.48 10.39 -0.71
N SER A 417 8.34 10.43 -1.41
CA SER A 417 7.24 11.37 -1.14
C SER A 417 6.04 10.61 -0.59
N CYS A 418 5.80 10.70 0.71
CA CYS A 418 4.71 10.02 1.40
C CYS A 418 3.84 11.08 2.10
N ARG A 419 2.98 11.75 1.33
CA ARG A 419 2.20 12.88 1.81
C ARG A 419 0.73 12.50 2.02
N ASN A 420 0.15 13.02 3.10
CA ASN A 420 -1.26 12.86 3.45
C ASN A 420 -1.73 11.40 3.57
N MET A 421 -0.82 10.47 3.85
CA MET A 421 -1.09 9.04 4.02
C MET A 421 -0.94 8.60 5.49
N LEU A 422 0.10 9.08 6.18
CA LEU A 422 0.39 8.71 7.57
C LEU A 422 -0.68 9.22 8.54
N ILE A 423 -1.43 10.26 8.17
CA ILE A 423 -2.54 10.79 8.96
C ILE A 423 -3.62 9.76 9.31
N TYR A 424 -3.80 8.74 8.46
CA TYR A 424 -4.79 7.67 8.64
C TYR A 424 -4.33 6.56 9.58
N PHE A 425 -3.02 6.39 9.72
CA PHE A 425 -2.42 5.29 10.47
C PHE A 425 -2.34 5.58 11.96
N GLY A 426 -2.61 4.55 12.77
CA GLY A 426 -2.31 4.55 14.19
C GLY A 426 -0.80 4.46 14.44
N VAL A 427 -0.40 4.74 15.69
CA VAL A 427 1.02 4.80 16.11
C VAL A 427 1.77 3.50 15.78
N LYS A 428 1.13 2.33 15.93
CA LYS A 428 1.75 1.03 15.62
C LYS A 428 2.22 0.93 14.17
N VAL A 429 1.37 1.33 13.22
CA VAL A 429 1.68 1.28 11.78
C VAL A 429 2.69 2.36 11.42
N GLN A 430 2.56 3.57 11.96
CA GLN A 430 3.57 4.63 11.76
C GLN A 430 4.97 4.18 12.23
N ASN A 431 5.04 3.45 13.36
CA ASN A 431 6.27 2.90 13.89
C ASN A 431 6.88 1.77 13.05
N GLN A 432 6.10 1.18 12.13
CA GLN A 432 6.58 0.21 11.15
C GLN A 432 7.01 0.89 9.84
N VAL A 433 6.22 1.86 9.36
CA VAL A 433 6.40 2.50 8.05
C VAL A 433 7.60 3.46 8.03
N ILE A 434 7.78 4.30 9.05
CA ILE A 434 8.86 5.31 9.05
C ILE A 434 10.26 4.66 9.04
N PRO A 435 10.57 3.63 9.86
CA PRO A 435 11.84 2.91 9.74
C PRO A 435 12.03 2.21 8.40
N THR A 436 10.94 1.74 7.78
CA THR A 436 10.97 1.13 6.44
C THR A 436 11.38 2.16 5.38
N PHE A 437 10.86 3.40 5.46
CA PHE A 437 11.30 4.49 4.58
C PHE A 437 12.77 4.86 4.79
N HIS A 438 13.23 4.91 6.05
CA HIS A 438 14.64 5.15 6.35
C HIS A 438 15.56 4.10 5.69
N TYR A 439 15.17 2.83 5.74
CA TYR A 439 15.94 1.76 5.11
C TYR A 439 15.86 1.76 3.58
N ALA A 440 14.71 2.09 3.01
CA ALA A 440 14.51 2.18 1.56
C ALA A 440 15.36 3.31 0.92
N LEU A 441 15.55 4.41 1.63
CA LEU A 441 16.33 5.57 1.19
C LEU A 441 17.83 5.25 1.13
N ARG A 442 18.53 5.77 0.11
CA ARG A 442 20.00 5.81 0.08
C ARG A 442 20.53 6.70 1.21
N PRO A 443 21.80 6.52 1.64
CA PRO A 443 22.48 7.53 2.44
C PRO A 443 22.29 8.92 1.83
N ASP A 444 21.96 9.90 2.66
CA ASP A 444 21.64 11.28 2.25
C ASP A 444 20.43 11.45 1.32
N GLY A 445 19.62 10.40 1.14
CA GLY A 445 18.32 10.48 0.45
C GLY A 445 17.29 11.32 1.22
N TYR A 446 16.24 11.74 0.53
CA TYR A 446 15.25 12.69 1.06
C TYR A 446 13.89 12.04 1.31
N LEU A 447 13.23 12.46 2.38
CA LEU A 447 11.85 12.11 2.71
C LEU A 447 10.99 13.38 2.71
N PHE A 448 9.92 13.37 1.94
CA PHE A 448 8.95 14.47 1.84
C PHE A 448 7.60 14.01 2.38
N LEU A 449 7.09 14.71 3.41
CA LEU A 449 5.82 14.41 4.09
C LEU A 449 4.81 15.54 3.92
N GLY A 450 3.54 15.29 4.24
CA GLY A 450 2.48 16.30 4.26
C GLY A 450 2.61 17.25 5.47
N LEU A 451 2.02 18.45 5.38
CA LEU A 451 2.16 19.50 6.40
C LEU A 451 1.68 19.09 7.81
N ALA A 452 0.65 18.23 7.86
CA ALA A 452 0.08 17.68 9.09
C ALA A 452 0.82 16.43 9.62
N GLU A 453 1.89 16.01 8.95
CA GLU A 453 2.63 14.79 9.25
C GLU A 453 4.03 15.13 9.77
N ASN A 454 4.60 14.21 10.54
CA ASN A 454 5.94 14.35 11.06
C ASN A 454 6.57 12.96 11.30
N VAL A 455 7.90 12.90 11.38
CA VAL A 455 8.65 11.69 11.71
C VAL A 455 8.50 11.28 13.18
N GLY A 456 7.88 12.12 14.02
CA GLY A 456 7.48 11.79 15.39
C GLY A 456 8.67 11.38 16.25
N GLN A 457 8.63 10.18 16.84
CA GLN A 457 9.70 9.64 17.69
C GLN A 457 10.99 9.25 16.93
N PHE A 458 11.03 9.41 15.61
CA PHE A 458 12.16 9.02 14.76
C PHE A 458 13.01 10.21 14.28
N GLU A 459 13.05 11.31 15.04
CA GLU A 459 13.93 12.45 14.75
C GLU A 459 15.42 12.05 14.70
N ASP A 460 15.80 10.99 15.42
CA ASP A 460 17.16 10.45 15.38
C ASP A 460 17.54 9.80 14.03
N LEU A 461 16.57 9.49 13.17
CA LEU A 461 16.79 8.87 11.85
C LEU A 461 16.84 9.90 10.71
N PHE A 462 16.32 11.11 10.94
CA PHE A 462 16.05 12.09 9.89
C PHE A 462 16.43 13.50 10.33
N ILE A 463 17.22 14.20 9.50
CA ILE A 463 17.56 15.60 9.71
C ILE A 463 16.57 16.47 8.92
N PRO A 464 15.88 17.45 9.54
CA PRO A 464 15.02 18.36 8.80
C PRO A 464 15.85 19.27 7.89
N VAL A 465 15.54 19.28 6.59
CA VAL A 465 16.10 20.19 5.59
C VAL A 465 15.25 21.45 5.51
N GLU A 466 13.93 21.26 5.46
CA GLU A 466 12.94 22.34 5.56
C GLU A 466 11.84 21.92 6.53
N LYS A 467 11.76 22.62 7.68
CA LYS A 467 10.84 22.26 8.77
C LYS A 467 9.40 22.64 8.48
N LYS A 468 9.17 23.79 7.85
CA LYS A 468 7.82 24.30 7.57
C LYS A 468 7.09 23.36 6.60
N HIS A 469 7.80 22.87 5.58
CA HIS A 469 7.25 22.02 4.53
C HIS A 469 7.59 20.52 4.69
N ARG A 470 8.10 20.12 5.85
CA ARG A 470 8.29 18.70 6.24
C ARG A 470 9.16 17.90 5.26
N ILE A 471 10.28 18.49 4.84
CA ILE A 471 11.31 17.85 4.04
C ILE A 471 12.46 17.45 4.95
N PHE A 472 12.82 16.16 4.90
CA PHE A 472 13.86 15.57 5.74
C PHE A 472 14.92 14.89 4.88
N ARG A 473 16.13 14.76 5.42
CA ARG A 473 17.24 14.00 4.86
C ARG A 473 17.57 12.83 5.78
N ARG A 474 17.76 11.65 5.21
CA ARG A 474 18.16 10.44 5.92
C ARG A 474 19.52 10.63 6.58
N ARG A 475 19.66 10.22 7.84
CA ARG A 475 20.95 10.12 8.53
C ARG A 475 21.73 8.89 8.09
N SER A 476 23.00 9.08 7.76
CA SER A 476 23.91 8.03 7.29
C SER A 476 24.70 7.37 8.43
N ASP A 477 24.69 7.97 9.63
CA ASP A 477 25.39 7.53 10.84
C ASP A 477 24.58 6.57 11.73
N VAL A 478 23.28 6.41 11.46
CA VAL A 478 22.37 5.58 12.27
C VAL A 478 21.81 4.43 11.42
N THR A 479 22.02 3.20 11.87
CA THR A 479 21.38 2.02 11.25
C THR A 479 20.13 1.70 12.07
N ALA A 480 18.95 2.03 11.55
CA ALA A 480 17.70 1.61 12.18
C ALA A 480 17.63 0.07 12.18
N GLY A 481 17.58 -0.56 13.35
CA GLY A 481 17.34 -1.98 13.47
C GLY A 481 15.93 -2.31 12.98
N ILE A 482 15.81 -2.85 11.77
CA ILE A 482 14.51 -3.29 11.24
C ILE A 482 14.13 -4.58 11.97
N ARG A 483 13.00 -4.57 12.66
CA ARG A 483 12.24 -5.81 12.86
C ARG A 483 11.44 -6.03 11.60
N LEU A 484 12.00 -6.80 10.67
CA LEU A 484 11.24 -7.26 9.50
C LEU A 484 10.02 -8.01 10.03
N PRO A 485 8.79 -7.72 9.57
CA PRO A 485 7.66 -8.57 9.87
C PRO A 485 7.91 -9.94 9.22
N VAL A 486 8.47 -10.88 9.97
CA VAL A 486 8.43 -12.29 9.60
C VAL A 486 6.99 -12.73 9.77
N MET A 487 6.25 -12.79 8.65
CA MET A 487 4.93 -13.41 8.60
C MET A 487 5.09 -14.94 8.71
N LEU A 488 5.34 -15.45 9.92
CA LEU A 488 4.95 -16.80 10.31
C LEU A 488 3.58 -16.68 11.00
N ASN A 489 2.49 -16.66 10.23
CA ASN A 489 1.17 -17.18 10.63
C ASN A 489 0.09 -16.93 9.56
N ALA A 490 0.03 -17.84 8.60
CA ALA A 490 -1.21 -18.31 7.98
C ALA A 490 -0.94 -19.64 7.23
N LEU A 491 -0.49 -20.67 7.94
CA LEU A 491 -0.55 -22.06 7.45
C LEU A 491 -1.52 -22.83 8.34
N ARG A 492 -2.82 -22.73 8.03
CA ARG A 492 -3.72 -23.86 8.30
C ARG A 492 -3.41 -24.91 7.22
N PRO A 493 -3.23 -26.19 7.58
CA PRO A 493 -3.03 -27.25 6.60
C PRO A 493 -4.39 -27.52 5.94
N GLY A 494 -4.62 -26.92 4.78
CA GLY A 494 -5.86 -27.11 4.03
C GLY A 494 -5.91 -26.20 2.82
N ASN A 495 -5.55 -26.77 1.67
CA ASN A 495 -5.71 -26.26 0.30
C ASN A 495 -5.21 -24.83 0.04
N VAL A 496 -3.91 -24.73 -0.25
CA VAL A 496 -3.29 -23.58 -0.89
C VAL A 496 -3.08 -23.93 -2.37
N ASN A 497 -4.17 -23.89 -3.15
CA ASN A 497 -4.08 -23.89 -4.62
C ASN A 497 -4.72 -22.66 -5.25
N ASP A 498 -5.10 -21.68 -4.44
CA ASP A 498 -5.53 -20.37 -4.88
C ASP A 498 -4.99 -19.35 -3.87
N LEU A 499 -4.57 -18.18 -4.37
CA LEU A 499 -4.10 -16.97 -3.67
C LEU A 499 -2.57 -16.93 -3.43
N VAL A 500 -1.68 -16.13 -4.06
CA VAL A 500 -1.63 -14.90 -4.91
C VAL A 500 -0.12 -14.69 -5.29
N PRO A 501 0.40 -13.76 -6.15
CA PRO A 501 -0.09 -13.02 -7.31
C PRO A 501 0.71 -13.28 -8.61
N ARG A 502 0.01 -13.17 -9.74
CA ARG A 502 0.56 -13.03 -11.08
C ARG A 502 1.25 -11.66 -11.22
N ARG A 503 2.59 -11.61 -11.36
CA ARG A 503 3.30 -10.45 -11.93
C ARG A 503 3.49 -10.69 -13.42
N LEU A 504 2.64 -10.04 -14.22
CA LEU A 504 2.85 -9.88 -15.66
C LEU A 504 4.06 -8.95 -15.91
N PRO A 505 4.94 -9.27 -16.87
CA PRO A 505 5.67 -8.26 -17.62
C PRO A 505 4.72 -7.64 -18.66
N LEU A 506 4.27 -6.41 -18.40
CA LEU A 506 3.76 -5.49 -19.42
C LEU A 506 4.92 -5.09 -20.34
N ALA A 507 5.05 -5.71 -21.51
CA ALA A 507 6.01 -5.26 -22.54
C ALA A 507 5.48 -5.34 -24.00
N GLY A 508 4.39 -6.05 -24.28
CA GLY A 508 3.86 -6.18 -25.66
C GLY A 508 2.92 -5.05 -26.10
N ALA A 509 2.09 -4.53 -25.20
CA ALA A 509 1.01 -3.60 -25.56
C ALA A 509 1.51 -2.19 -25.94
N THR A 510 2.61 -1.74 -25.33
CA THR A 510 3.21 -0.42 -25.62
C THR A 510 4.01 -0.39 -26.92
N LEU A 511 4.64 -1.51 -27.33
CA LEU A 511 5.34 -1.62 -28.60
C LEU A 511 4.37 -1.78 -29.78
N ARG A 512 3.32 -2.60 -29.62
CA ARG A 512 2.29 -2.76 -30.65
C ARG A 512 1.57 -1.44 -30.91
N ARG A 513 1.21 -0.70 -29.85
CA ARG A 513 0.60 0.63 -29.98
C ARG A 513 1.51 1.67 -30.66
N ALA A 514 2.82 1.61 -30.42
CA ALA A 514 3.78 2.50 -31.09
C ALA A 514 4.04 2.14 -32.56
N ILE A 515 3.98 0.85 -32.92
CA ILE A 515 4.08 0.37 -34.30
C ILE A 515 2.78 0.68 -35.06
N ASP A 516 1.62 0.44 -34.43
CA ASP A 516 0.31 0.73 -35.01
C ASP A 516 0.16 2.25 -35.25
N GLU A 517 0.57 3.11 -34.32
CA GLU A 517 0.61 4.58 -34.54
C GLU A 517 1.55 4.97 -35.70
N HIS A 518 2.73 4.34 -35.83
CA HIS A 518 3.67 4.65 -36.92
C HIS A 518 3.21 4.14 -38.30
N VAL A 519 2.53 3.00 -38.36
CA VAL A 519 1.95 2.44 -39.59
C VAL A 519 0.71 3.24 -40.01
N LEU A 520 -0.15 3.63 -39.06
CA LEU A 520 -1.31 4.46 -39.32
C LEU A 520 -0.93 5.88 -39.80
N GLU A 521 0.14 6.49 -39.30
CA GLU A 521 0.58 7.82 -39.77
C GLU A 521 1.23 7.81 -41.16
N ARG A 522 1.99 6.77 -41.52
CA ARG A 522 2.81 6.76 -42.75
C ARG A 522 2.21 5.97 -43.92
N LEU A 523 1.45 4.91 -43.64
CA LEU A 523 0.99 3.92 -44.64
C LEU A 523 -0.54 3.83 -44.76
N SER A 524 -1.30 4.58 -43.96
CA SER A 524 -2.77 4.60 -44.07
C SER A 524 -3.21 5.34 -45.35
N PRO A 525 -4.11 4.74 -46.17
CA PRO A 525 -4.75 5.43 -47.30
C PRO A 525 -5.56 6.63 -46.83
N ALA A 526 -5.80 7.60 -47.72
CA ALA A 526 -6.69 8.70 -47.38
C ALA A 526 -8.12 8.15 -47.21
N HIS A 527 -8.75 8.38 -46.07
CA HIS A 527 -10.07 7.88 -45.74
C HIS A 527 -10.89 8.90 -44.96
N VAL A 528 -12.20 8.74 -44.97
CA VAL A 528 -13.18 9.59 -44.29
C VAL A 528 -14.27 8.72 -43.69
N VAL A 529 -14.79 9.09 -42.52
CA VAL A 529 -15.94 8.40 -41.92
C VAL A 529 -17.15 9.30 -42.06
N VAL A 530 -18.27 8.74 -42.53
CA VAL A 530 -19.53 9.46 -42.75
C VAL A 530 -20.70 8.81 -42.03
N ASN A 531 -21.71 9.60 -41.68
CA ASN A 531 -22.99 9.09 -41.19
C ASN A 531 -23.90 8.68 -42.37
N ARG A 532 -25.10 8.17 -42.07
CA ARG A 532 -26.07 7.74 -43.11
C ARG A 532 -26.47 8.86 -44.10
N ASP A 533 -26.41 10.11 -43.67
CA ASP A 533 -26.76 11.29 -44.48
C ASP A 533 -25.57 11.81 -45.32
N SER A 534 -24.46 11.05 -45.39
CA SER A 534 -23.20 11.35 -46.08
C SER A 534 -22.40 12.54 -45.51
N ASP A 535 -22.73 13.02 -44.31
CA ASP A 535 -21.93 14.03 -43.62
C ASP A 535 -20.66 13.42 -43.02
N ILE A 536 -19.52 14.06 -43.28
CA ILE A 536 -18.21 13.61 -42.82
C ILE A 536 -18.05 13.91 -41.33
N VAL A 537 -17.96 12.83 -40.54
CA VAL A 537 -17.75 12.83 -39.09
C VAL A 537 -16.25 12.85 -38.77
N TYR A 538 -15.42 12.23 -39.61
CA TYR A 538 -13.97 12.15 -39.42
C TYR A 538 -13.21 12.25 -40.75
N TYR A 539 -12.09 12.99 -40.76
CA TYR A 539 -11.17 13.07 -41.88
C TYR A 539 -9.83 12.45 -41.51
N SER A 540 -9.26 11.60 -42.38
CA SER A 540 -7.86 11.22 -42.29
C SER A 540 -6.94 12.27 -42.94
N ASN A 541 -5.64 12.08 -42.74
CA ASN A 541 -4.60 12.83 -43.44
C ASN A 541 -4.62 12.56 -44.96
N LYS A 542 -4.18 13.54 -45.78
CA LYS A 542 -4.00 13.47 -47.25
C LYS A 542 -5.29 13.35 -48.10
N THR A 543 -6.45 13.72 -47.57
CA THR A 543 -7.75 13.70 -48.29
C THR A 543 -7.90 14.79 -49.36
N GLY A 544 -7.08 15.85 -49.33
CA GLY A 544 -7.16 17.00 -50.25
C GLY A 544 -6.97 16.69 -51.74
N LYS A 545 -6.39 15.52 -52.07
CA LYS A 545 -6.26 15.04 -53.46
C LYS A 545 -7.60 14.62 -54.07
N TYR A 546 -8.57 14.22 -53.25
CA TYR A 546 -9.86 13.65 -53.70
C TYR A 546 -11.06 14.53 -53.30
N LEU A 547 -10.92 15.29 -52.21
CA LEU A 547 -11.93 16.19 -51.68
C LEU A 547 -11.44 17.64 -51.78
N GLU A 548 -12.24 18.52 -52.37
CA GLU A 548 -12.00 19.96 -52.51
C GLU A 548 -13.03 20.76 -51.71
N THR A 549 -12.61 21.88 -51.14
CA THR A 549 -13.51 22.80 -50.45
C THR A 549 -14.24 23.69 -51.48
N PRO A 550 -15.56 23.58 -51.64
CA PRO A 550 -16.31 24.40 -52.58
C PRO A 550 -16.31 25.87 -52.14
N ALA A 551 -16.25 26.80 -53.10
CA ALA A 551 -16.34 28.23 -52.83
C ALA A 551 -17.75 28.59 -52.36
N GLY A 552 -17.91 28.97 -51.08
CA GLY A 552 -19.21 29.25 -50.46
C GLY A 552 -19.21 28.97 -48.96
N ALA A 553 -20.39 28.76 -48.37
CA ALA A 553 -20.51 28.39 -46.96
C ALA A 553 -19.89 27.00 -46.70
N PRO A 554 -19.22 26.78 -45.55
CA PRO A 554 -18.60 25.50 -45.22
C PRO A 554 -19.65 24.37 -45.18
N THR A 555 -19.41 23.29 -45.93
CA THR A 555 -20.25 22.09 -45.94
C THR A 555 -19.42 20.87 -45.52
N ARG A 556 -20.04 19.94 -44.78
CA ARG A 556 -19.44 18.65 -44.38
C ARG A 556 -19.93 17.49 -45.24
N GLN A 557 -20.73 17.79 -46.26
CA GLN A 557 -21.41 16.79 -47.08
C GLN A 557 -20.43 16.19 -48.12
N LEU A 558 -20.18 14.88 -48.03
CA LEU A 558 -19.11 14.20 -48.78
C LEU A 558 -19.24 14.36 -50.30
N LEU A 559 -20.44 14.19 -50.84
CA LEU A 559 -20.68 14.21 -52.28
C LEU A 559 -20.49 15.62 -52.89
N THR A 560 -20.67 16.68 -52.09
CA THR A 560 -20.38 18.06 -52.49
C THR A 560 -18.89 18.40 -52.44
N LEU A 561 -18.15 17.76 -51.53
CA LEU A 561 -16.71 17.95 -51.37
C LEU A 561 -15.89 17.12 -52.36
N ALA A 562 -16.45 16.04 -52.94
CA ALA A 562 -15.72 15.22 -53.92
C ALA A 562 -15.38 15.99 -55.22
N ARG A 563 -14.13 15.84 -55.70
CA ARG A 563 -13.64 16.44 -56.97
C ARG A 563 -14.33 15.81 -58.20
N LYS A 564 -14.24 16.49 -59.36
CA LYS A 564 -14.83 16.03 -60.63
C LYS A 564 -14.27 14.66 -61.05
N GLY A 565 -15.14 13.78 -61.55
CA GLY A 565 -14.82 12.37 -61.86
C GLY A 565 -15.15 11.39 -60.73
N LEU A 566 -15.06 11.82 -59.47
CA LEU A 566 -15.27 10.96 -58.29
C LEU A 566 -16.73 10.87 -57.83
N ARG A 567 -17.54 11.91 -58.09
CA ARG A 567 -18.89 12.09 -57.50
C ARG A 567 -19.90 10.99 -57.83
N LEU A 568 -19.90 10.48 -59.07
CA LEU A 568 -20.92 9.52 -59.53
C LEU A 568 -20.66 8.14 -58.91
N GLU A 569 -19.44 7.65 -59.02
CA GLU A 569 -19.01 6.35 -58.48
C GLU A 569 -19.00 6.31 -56.95
N LEU A 570 -18.68 7.44 -56.29
CA LEU A 570 -18.76 7.55 -54.84
C LEU A 570 -20.21 7.50 -54.33
N ARG A 571 -21.15 8.13 -55.06
CA ARG A 571 -22.57 8.16 -54.69
C ARG A 571 -23.23 6.80 -54.82
N THR A 572 -22.88 6.03 -55.85
CA THR A 572 -23.42 4.68 -56.08
C THR A 572 -22.88 3.69 -55.04
N ALA A 573 -21.57 3.69 -54.81
CA ALA A 573 -20.95 2.82 -53.80
C ALA A 573 -21.46 3.11 -52.38
N PHE A 574 -21.65 4.40 -52.02
CA PHE A 574 -22.16 4.76 -50.70
C PHE A 574 -23.62 4.34 -50.48
N ARG A 575 -24.50 4.57 -51.47
CA ARG A 575 -25.91 4.16 -51.35
C ARG A 575 -26.05 2.65 -51.23
N GLU A 576 -25.28 1.90 -52.04
CA GLU A 576 -25.28 0.44 -52.00
C GLU A 576 -24.82 -0.09 -50.63
N ALA A 577 -23.80 0.52 -50.02
CA ALA A 577 -23.36 0.16 -48.67
C ALA A 577 -24.41 0.46 -47.59
N VAL A 578 -25.14 1.57 -47.71
CA VAL A 578 -26.22 1.97 -46.77
C VAL A 578 -27.46 1.07 -46.90
N GLU A 579 -27.81 0.66 -48.11
CA GLU A 579 -28.98 -0.19 -48.36
C GLU A 579 -28.70 -1.66 -48.02
N THR A 580 -27.48 -2.15 -48.29
CA THR A 580 -27.10 -3.55 -48.06
C THR A 580 -26.52 -3.79 -46.66
N GLY A 581 -26.02 -2.77 -45.99
CA GLY A 581 -25.32 -2.90 -44.71
C GLY A 581 -23.99 -3.65 -44.79
N HIS A 582 -23.42 -3.81 -46.00
CA HIS A 582 -22.12 -4.46 -46.27
C HIS A 582 -21.16 -3.50 -46.98
N GLY A 583 -19.87 -3.82 -46.97
CA GLY A 583 -18.85 -2.99 -47.64
C GLY A 583 -18.89 -3.09 -49.17
N VAL A 584 -18.62 -1.97 -49.86
CA VAL A 584 -18.68 -1.80 -51.32
C VAL A 584 -17.40 -1.12 -51.81
N SER A 585 -16.75 -1.63 -52.87
CA SER A 585 -15.57 -1.01 -53.50
C SER A 585 -15.77 -0.71 -54.99
N ARG A 586 -15.05 0.30 -55.51
CA ARG A 586 -15.02 0.74 -56.93
C ARG A 586 -13.61 1.10 -57.36
N GLU A 587 -13.12 0.48 -58.42
CA GLU A 587 -11.75 0.69 -58.92
C GLU A 587 -11.69 1.52 -60.21
N GLY A 588 -10.53 2.08 -60.53
CA GLY A 588 -10.31 2.69 -61.85
C GLY A 588 -10.92 4.08 -62.04
N VAL A 589 -11.30 4.76 -60.97
CA VAL A 589 -11.99 6.06 -61.03
C VAL A 589 -11.00 7.15 -61.38
N ALA A 590 -11.15 7.76 -62.56
CA ALA A 590 -10.32 8.87 -62.98
C ALA A 590 -10.72 10.15 -62.24
N VAL A 591 -9.79 10.69 -61.45
CA VAL A 591 -9.96 11.91 -60.65
C VAL A 591 -9.01 12.98 -61.16
N GLU A 592 -9.58 14.14 -61.47
CA GLU A 592 -8.82 15.32 -61.86
C GLU A 592 -8.20 15.96 -60.61
N VAL A 593 -6.87 16.01 -60.55
CA VAL A 593 -6.15 16.64 -59.42
C VAL A 593 -5.75 18.09 -59.72
N GLU A 594 -5.52 18.85 -58.65
CA GLU A 594 -5.28 20.31 -58.67
C GLU A 594 -4.14 20.79 -59.59
N THR A 595 -3.18 19.93 -59.89
CA THR A 595 -2.05 20.21 -60.80
C THR A 595 -2.41 20.03 -62.29
N GLY A 596 -3.66 19.73 -62.64
CA GLY A 596 -4.14 19.58 -64.02
C GLY A 596 -3.87 18.20 -64.64
N GLY A 597 -3.47 17.22 -63.84
CA GLY A 597 -3.25 15.82 -64.26
C GLY A 597 -4.40 14.90 -63.86
N MET A 598 -4.48 13.72 -64.47
CA MET A 598 -5.48 12.70 -64.13
C MET A 598 -4.84 11.60 -63.27
N GLN A 599 -5.47 11.30 -62.14
CA GLN A 599 -5.09 10.20 -61.25
C GLN A 599 -6.16 9.12 -61.28
N ILE A 600 -5.76 7.86 -61.37
CA ILE A 600 -6.67 6.72 -61.25
C ILE A 600 -6.73 6.31 -59.77
N VAL A 601 -7.95 6.16 -59.23
CA VAL A 601 -8.19 5.95 -57.80
C VAL A 601 -9.19 4.82 -57.58
N ASN A 602 -8.95 4.02 -56.54
CA ASN A 602 -9.90 3.03 -56.05
C ASN A 602 -10.58 3.55 -54.76
N ILE A 603 -11.89 3.39 -54.68
CA ILE A 603 -12.75 3.79 -53.57
C ILE A 603 -13.22 2.53 -52.83
N LEU A 604 -13.18 2.54 -51.51
CA LEU A 604 -13.78 1.51 -50.64
C LEU A 604 -14.77 2.19 -49.68
N VAL A 605 -15.92 1.58 -49.39
CA VAL A 605 -16.95 2.05 -48.45
C VAL A 605 -17.34 0.88 -47.54
N GLU A 606 -17.18 0.96 -46.22
CA GLU A 606 -17.50 -0.12 -45.27
C GLU A 606 -18.35 0.36 -44.08
N PRO A 607 -19.45 -0.32 -43.71
CA PRO A 607 -20.21 -0.01 -42.51
C PRO A 607 -19.47 -0.43 -41.24
N LEU A 608 -19.42 0.47 -40.25
CA LEU A 608 -18.78 0.24 -38.95
C LEU A 608 -19.81 -0.30 -37.95
N GLN A 609 -19.59 -1.51 -37.42
CA GLN A 609 -20.42 -2.09 -36.36
C GLN A 609 -19.85 -1.76 -34.98
N ASP A 610 -20.41 -0.77 -34.29
CA ASP A 610 -20.18 -0.55 -32.85
C ASP A 610 -21.46 -0.03 -32.18
N GLY A 611 -21.70 -0.42 -30.92
CA GLY A 611 -22.98 -0.34 -30.19
C GLY A 611 -23.46 1.07 -29.78
N GLY A 612 -23.27 2.08 -30.63
CA GLY A 612 -23.77 3.45 -30.46
C GLY A 612 -25.09 3.72 -31.19
N SER A 613 -25.73 4.84 -30.86
CA SER A 613 -27.12 5.18 -31.29
C SER A 613 -27.29 5.55 -32.78
N GLU A 614 -26.24 5.56 -33.63
CA GLU A 614 -26.34 5.94 -35.06
C GLU A 614 -25.31 5.20 -35.96
N PRO A 615 -25.69 4.64 -37.13
CA PRO A 615 -24.80 3.83 -37.98
C PRO A 615 -23.81 4.68 -38.80
N LEU A 616 -22.54 4.28 -38.81
CA LEU A 616 -21.42 4.99 -39.47
C LEU A 616 -20.78 4.15 -40.59
N TYR A 617 -20.17 4.81 -41.58
CA TYR A 617 -19.53 4.19 -42.74
C TYR A 617 -18.14 4.78 -42.99
N LEU A 618 -17.13 3.94 -43.16
CA LEU A 618 -15.74 4.27 -43.49
C LEU A 618 -15.54 4.28 -45.01
N ILE A 619 -14.90 5.31 -45.56
CA ILE A 619 -14.63 5.43 -47.00
C ILE A 619 -13.14 5.66 -47.22
N ALA A 620 -12.45 4.81 -47.98
CA ALA A 620 -11.01 4.93 -48.27
C ALA A 620 -10.73 5.15 -49.77
N PHE A 621 -9.70 5.94 -50.06
CA PHE A 621 -9.22 6.33 -51.39
C PHE A 621 -7.78 5.87 -51.59
N LEU A 622 -7.54 5.08 -52.63
CA LEU A 622 -6.26 4.43 -52.95
C LEU A 622 -5.79 4.85 -54.34
N ASP A 623 -4.63 5.50 -54.43
CA ASP A 623 -4.01 5.89 -55.69
C ASP A 623 -3.48 4.67 -56.46
N HIS A 624 -3.85 4.54 -57.74
CA HIS A 624 -3.31 3.51 -58.61
C HIS A 624 -2.44 4.13 -59.72
N GLY A 625 -1.10 3.99 -59.58
CA GLY A 625 -0.12 4.45 -60.57
C GLY A 625 0.27 5.95 -60.48
N PRO A 626 1.26 6.40 -61.29
CA PRO A 626 1.74 7.79 -61.29
C PRO A 626 0.78 8.75 -62.03
N LEU A 627 0.85 10.03 -61.67
CA LEU A 627 0.04 11.13 -62.23
C LEU A 627 0.25 11.29 -63.75
N LEU A 628 -0.83 11.23 -64.53
CA LEU A 628 -0.80 11.38 -65.99
C LEU A 628 -0.77 12.87 -66.39
N SER A 629 0.02 13.21 -67.42
CA SER A 629 0.25 14.59 -67.87
C SER A 629 -0.88 15.15 -68.74
N GLN A 630 -1.07 16.48 -68.71
CA GLN A 630 -2.18 17.18 -69.36
C GLN A 630 -2.20 16.98 -70.91
N GLU A 631 -1.03 16.77 -71.53
CA GLU A 631 -0.88 16.53 -72.98
C GLU A 631 -1.36 15.13 -73.42
N ASP A 632 -1.19 14.10 -72.58
CA ASP A 632 -1.68 12.73 -72.85
C ASP A 632 -3.21 12.63 -72.69
N SER A 633 -3.78 13.41 -71.77
CA SER A 633 -5.23 13.55 -71.59
C SER A 633 -5.89 14.36 -72.71
N LEU A 634 -5.21 15.38 -73.27
CA LEU A 634 -5.71 16.16 -74.41
C LEU A 634 -5.71 15.34 -75.72
N LEU A 635 -4.81 14.36 -75.88
CA LEU A 635 -4.82 13.43 -77.01
C LEU A 635 -6.04 12.50 -77.01
N ARG A 636 -6.55 12.17 -75.81
CA ARG A 636 -7.77 11.37 -75.64
C ARG A 636 -9.07 12.19 -75.68
N ALA A 637 -9.01 13.47 -75.27
CA ALA A 637 -10.20 14.33 -75.17
C ALA A 637 -10.50 15.16 -76.43
N ARG A 638 -9.52 15.42 -77.31
CA ARG A 638 -9.71 16.16 -78.58
C ARG A 638 -10.56 15.43 -79.62
N THR A 639 -10.86 14.15 -79.43
CA THR A 639 -11.62 13.35 -80.39
C THR A 639 -13.12 13.63 -80.36
N THR A 640 -13.62 14.31 -79.32
CA THR A 640 -15.03 14.09 -78.97
C THR A 640 -15.96 15.27 -79.19
N GLN A 641 -15.56 16.54 -79.09
CA GLN A 641 -16.58 17.60 -79.03
C GLN A 641 -16.14 18.96 -79.56
N GLU A 642 -16.51 19.26 -80.81
CA GLU A 642 -17.04 20.58 -81.23
C GLU A 642 -17.54 20.49 -82.69
N GLY A 643 -18.85 20.30 -82.89
CA GLY A 643 -19.44 20.28 -84.24
C GLY A 643 -20.91 19.88 -84.36
N ASP A 644 -21.74 20.16 -83.35
CA ASP A 644 -23.17 19.85 -83.37
C ASP A 644 -24.01 20.86 -84.20
N ALA A 645 -25.16 20.38 -84.69
CA ALA A 645 -26.31 21.11 -85.26
C ALA A 645 -26.40 21.42 -86.77
N LEU A 646 -25.33 21.32 -87.58
CA LEU A 646 -25.49 20.71 -88.92
C LEU A 646 -25.39 19.17 -88.83
N HIS A 647 -24.92 18.71 -87.66
CA HIS A 647 -24.94 17.36 -87.11
C HIS A 647 -26.36 16.84 -86.91
N VAL A 648 -27.35 17.66 -86.57
CA VAL A 648 -28.69 17.15 -86.17
C VAL A 648 -29.49 16.52 -87.33
N GLU A 649 -29.31 17.01 -88.56
CA GLU A 649 -30.01 16.44 -89.73
C GLU A 649 -29.28 15.23 -90.34
N ARG A 650 -27.95 15.14 -90.17
CA ARG A 650 -27.23 13.88 -90.38
C ARG A 650 -27.48 12.90 -89.23
N GLU A 651 -27.55 13.36 -87.99
CA GLU A 651 -27.95 12.60 -86.80
C GLU A 651 -29.35 12.07 -86.96
N LEU A 652 -30.31 12.75 -87.60
CA LEU A 652 -31.64 12.14 -87.74
C LEU A 652 -31.64 10.94 -88.70
N ARG A 653 -30.67 10.89 -89.62
CA ARG A 653 -30.49 9.80 -90.59
C ARG A 653 -29.56 8.73 -90.04
N ASP A 654 -28.46 9.14 -89.42
CA ASP A 654 -27.54 8.30 -88.64
C ASP A 654 -28.17 7.78 -87.36
N THR A 655 -29.17 8.40 -86.73
CA THR A 655 -29.92 7.84 -85.60
C THR A 655 -30.89 6.79 -86.07
N ARG A 656 -31.34 6.83 -87.32
CA ARG A 656 -32.16 5.77 -87.90
C ARG A 656 -31.31 4.56 -88.25
N ASP A 657 -30.16 4.80 -88.89
CA ASP A 657 -29.20 3.75 -89.19
C ASP A 657 -28.49 3.25 -87.91
N ARG A 658 -28.22 4.11 -86.92
CA ARG A 658 -27.82 3.72 -85.54
C ARG A 658 -28.94 3.11 -84.77
N LEU A 659 -30.23 3.40 -84.98
CA LEU A 659 -31.29 2.65 -84.30
C LEU A 659 -31.34 1.23 -84.85
N GLN A 660 -31.11 1.06 -86.15
CA GLN A 660 -31.03 -0.26 -86.77
C GLN A 660 -29.77 -1.01 -86.32
N SER A 661 -28.59 -0.38 -86.37
CA SER A 661 -27.35 -0.95 -85.81
C SER A 661 -27.38 -1.07 -84.30
N MET A 662 -28.03 -0.19 -83.54
CA MET A 662 -28.20 -0.34 -82.09
C MET A 662 -29.16 -1.46 -81.79
N ILE A 663 -30.12 -1.80 -82.66
CA ILE A 663 -30.96 -2.99 -82.48
C ILE A 663 -30.10 -4.25 -82.71
N GLU A 664 -29.29 -4.29 -83.77
CA GLU A 664 -28.38 -5.41 -84.04
C GLU A 664 -27.25 -5.52 -83.00
N GLU A 665 -26.71 -4.38 -82.54
CA GLU A 665 -25.79 -4.28 -81.42
C GLU A 665 -26.51 -4.55 -80.09
N TYR A 666 -27.80 -4.25 -79.92
CA TYR A 666 -28.54 -4.64 -78.71
C TYR A 666 -28.78 -6.14 -78.69
N GLU A 667 -29.06 -6.76 -79.82
CA GLU A 667 -29.20 -8.22 -79.93
C GLU A 667 -27.85 -8.91 -79.71
N THR A 668 -26.78 -8.38 -80.31
CA THR A 668 -25.41 -8.85 -80.06
C THR A 668 -24.99 -8.59 -78.62
N ALA A 669 -25.29 -7.42 -78.06
CA ALA A 669 -25.02 -7.08 -76.67
C ALA A 669 -25.90 -7.86 -75.70
N LEU A 670 -27.09 -8.33 -76.11
CA LEU A 670 -27.93 -9.25 -75.33
C LEU A 670 -27.35 -10.66 -75.35
N GLU A 671 -26.83 -11.13 -76.49
CA GLU A 671 -26.10 -12.40 -76.57
C GLU A 671 -24.77 -12.35 -75.82
N GLU A 672 -24.01 -11.26 -75.94
CA GLU A 672 -22.80 -11.00 -75.15
C GLU A 672 -23.13 -10.77 -73.68
N LEU A 673 -24.23 -10.10 -73.32
CA LEU A 673 -24.70 -10.00 -71.93
C LEU A 673 -25.07 -11.37 -71.39
N LYS A 674 -25.70 -12.21 -72.21
CA LYS A 674 -26.08 -13.56 -71.80
C LYS A 674 -24.85 -14.45 -71.64
N SER A 675 -23.91 -14.40 -72.59
CA SER A 675 -22.62 -15.08 -72.50
C SER A 675 -21.80 -14.56 -71.33
N SER A 676 -21.78 -13.25 -71.10
CA SER A 676 -21.14 -12.61 -69.96
C SER A 676 -21.86 -12.98 -68.67
N ASN A 677 -23.17 -13.17 -68.66
CA ASN A 677 -23.89 -13.70 -67.49
C ASN A 677 -23.52 -15.16 -67.24
N GLU A 678 -23.42 -16.00 -68.27
CA GLU A 678 -23.02 -17.40 -68.14
C GLU A 678 -21.55 -17.51 -67.67
N GLU A 679 -20.65 -16.67 -68.19
CA GLU A 679 -19.28 -16.55 -67.70
C GLU A 679 -19.23 -15.98 -66.28
N LEU A 680 -20.05 -14.97 -65.95
CA LEU A 680 -20.14 -14.43 -64.58
C LEU A 680 -20.66 -15.48 -63.62
N VAL A 681 -21.64 -16.30 -64.02
CA VAL A 681 -22.12 -17.42 -63.20
C VAL A 681 -21.02 -18.46 -63.02
N SER A 682 -20.29 -18.82 -64.08
CA SER A 682 -19.14 -19.74 -63.98
C SER A 682 -18.01 -19.19 -63.11
N VAL A 683 -17.68 -17.90 -63.23
CA VAL A 683 -16.68 -17.22 -62.42
C VAL A 683 -17.15 -17.10 -60.98
N ASN A 684 -18.46 -16.94 -60.75
CA ASN A 684 -19.02 -16.92 -59.41
C ASN A 684 -18.97 -18.32 -58.77
N GLU A 685 -19.20 -19.39 -59.53
CA GLU A 685 -19.00 -20.78 -59.06
C GLU A 685 -17.52 -21.08 -58.76
N GLU A 686 -16.59 -20.64 -59.60
CA GLU A 686 -15.15 -20.78 -59.35
C GLU A 686 -14.70 -19.92 -58.16
N MET A 687 -15.22 -18.69 -58.04
CA MET A 687 -14.97 -17.81 -56.90
C MET A 687 -15.52 -18.42 -55.61
N GLN A 688 -16.70 -19.04 -55.65
CA GLN A 688 -17.26 -19.74 -54.50
C GLN A 688 -16.38 -20.94 -54.11
N SER A 689 -15.89 -21.74 -55.08
CA SER A 689 -14.97 -22.85 -54.81
C SER A 689 -13.64 -22.39 -54.23
N THR A 690 -13.05 -21.30 -54.76
CA THR A 690 -11.80 -20.75 -54.22
C THR A 690 -12.00 -20.14 -52.83
N ASN A 691 -13.19 -19.60 -52.56
CA ASN A 691 -13.55 -19.08 -51.25
C ASN A 691 -13.70 -20.22 -50.23
N GLU A 692 -14.28 -21.36 -50.62
CA GLU A 692 -14.34 -22.58 -49.78
C GLU A 692 -12.93 -23.13 -49.49
N GLU A 693 -12.02 -23.17 -50.48
CA GLU A 693 -10.62 -23.56 -50.25
C GLU A 693 -9.87 -22.55 -49.35
N LEU A 694 -10.16 -21.25 -49.47
CA LEU A 694 -9.59 -20.20 -48.62
C LEU A 694 -10.10 -20.30 -47.17
N GLU A 695 -11.38 -20.59 -46.97
CA GLU A 695 -11.94 -20.83 -45.65
C GLU A 695 -11.29 -22.06 -45.00
N ALA A 696 -11.14 -23.17 -45.74
CA ALA A 696 -10.43 -24.35 -45.25
C ALA A 696 -8.97 -24.05 -44.87
N SER A 697 -8.23 -23.32 -45.73
CA SER A 697 -6.84 -22.93 -45.44
C SER A 697 -6.74 -21.99 -44.23
N LYS A 698 -7.71 -21.09 -44.06
CA LYS A 698 -7.80 -20.21 -42.89
C LYS A 698 -8.04 -21.01 -41.61
N GLU A 699 -8.90 -22.02 -41.63
CA GLU A 699 -9.13 -22.92 -40.49
C GLU A 699 -7.85 -23.68 -40.11
N GLU A 700 -7.10 -24.21 -41.08
CA GLU A 700 -5.81 -24.87 -40.82
C GLU A 700 -4.79 -23.91 -40.19
N LEU A 701 -4.67 -22.68 -40.71
CA LEU A 701 -3.78 -21.67 -40.15
C LEU A 701 -4.18 -21.27 -38.73
N GLN A 702 -5.49 -21.17 -38.47
CA GLN A 702 -5.99 -20.85 -37.14
C GLN A 702 -5.66 -21.97 -36.15
N SER A 703 -5.81 -23.24 -36.55
CA SER A 703 -5.39 -24.40 -35.75
C SER A 703 -3.89 -24.40 -35.44
N VAL A 704 -3.03 -24.14 -36.42
CA VAL A 704 -1.56 -24.08 -36.20
C VAL A 704 -1.20 -22.93 -35.25
N ASN A 705 -1.89 -21.80 -35.36
CA ASN A 705 -1.65 -20.66 -34.48
C ASN A 705 -2.06 -20.97 -33.03
N GLU A 706 -3.16 -21.70 -32.82
CA GLU A 706 -3.57 -22.18 -31.50
C GLU A 706 -2.55 -23.15 -30.88
N GLU A 707 -2.00 -24.08 -31.67
CA GLU A 707 -0.90 -24.96 -31.22
C GLU A 707 0.36 -24.17 -30.84
N LEU A 708 0.75 -23.18 -31.66
CA LEU A 708 1.93 -22.36 -31.42
C LEU A 708 1.76 -21.51 -30.15
N HIS A 709 0.59 -20.90 -29.95
CA HIS A 709 0.27 -20.19 -28.71
C HIS A 709 0.36 -21.10 -27.49
N THR A 710 -0.07 -22.35 -27.61
CA THR A 710 0.00 -23.35 -26.53
C THR A 710 1.45 -23.71 -26.20
N VAL A 711 2.29 -23.98 -27.21
CA VAL A 711 3.72 -24.29 -27.02
C VAL A 711 4.48 -23.09 -26.43
N ASN A 712 4.18 -21.87 -26.89
CA ASN A 712 4.78 -20.66 -26.33
C ASN A 712 4.39 -20.44 -24.87
N ALA A 713 3.14 -20.73 -24.50
CA ALA A 713 2.71 -20.69 -23.10
C ALA A 713 3.48 -21.73 -22.26
N GLU A 714 3.68 -22.95 -22.76
CA GLU A 714 4.47 -23.98 -22.07
C GLU A 714 5.94 -23.56 -21.89
N LEU A 715 6.55 -22.96 -22.92
CA LEU A 715 7.93 -22.46 -22.86
C LEU A 715 8.06 -21.30 -21.87
N SER A 716 7.17 -20.31 -21.90
CA SER A 716 7.16 -19.22 -20.93
C SER A 716 7.02 -19.74 -19.49
N ASN A 717 6.16 -20.74 -19.27
CA ASN A 717 6.04 -21.39 -17.97
C ASN A 717 7.35 -22.07 -17.53
N LYS A 718 8.08 -22.75 -18.44
CA LYS A 718 9.38 -23.35 -18.13
C LYS A 718 10.44 -22.31 -17.80
N VAL A 719 10.47 -21.17 -18.51
CA VAL A 719 11.39 -20.06 -18.21
C VAL A 719 11.08 -19.45 -16.85
N GLU A 720 9.81 -19.15 -16.54
CA GLU A 720 9.41 -18.63 -15.23
C GLU A 720 9.72 -19.60 -14.09
N ALA A 721 9.57 -20.92 -14.32
CA ALA A 721 9.93 -21.93 -13.33
C ALA A 721 11.45 -21.95 -13.08
N LEU A 722 12.26 -21.75 -14.13
CA LEU A 722 13.72 -21.69 -14.02
C LEU A 722 14.18 -20.42 -13.29
N ASP A 723 13.57 -19.27 -13.59
CA ASP A 723 13.86 -18.00 -12.91
C ASP A 723 13.46 -18.03 -11.43
N ARG A 724 12.34 -18.65 -11.10
CA ARG A 724 11.93 -18.90 -9.71
C ARG A 724 12.94 -19.80 -9.00
N ALA A 725 13.30 -20.94 -9.59
CA ALA A 725 14.29 -21.84 -8.99
C ALA A 725 15.65 -21.15 -8.80
N ASN A 726 16.08 -20.31 -9.74
CA ASN A 726 17.34 -19.57 -9.64
C ASN A 726 17.28 -18.47 -8.56
N SER A 727 16.14 -17.76 -8.47
CA SER A 727 15.91 -16.76 -7.42
C SER A 727 15.86 -17.40 -6.03
N ASP A 728 15.21 -18.57 -5.91
CA ASP A 728 15.15 -19.33 -4.67
C ASP A 728 16.54 -19.82 -4.27
N LEU A 729 17.34 -20.33 -5.20
CA LEU A 729 18.74 -20.70 -4.93
C LEU A 729 19.56 -19.49 -4.47
N GLN A 730 19.40 -18.34 -5.11
CA GLN A 730 20.10 -17.11 -4.72
C GLN A 730 19.69 -16.64 -3.33
N ASN A 731 18.39 -16.65 -3.02
CA ASN A 731 17.86 -16.32 -1.70
C ASN A 731 18.33 -17.31 -0.63
N LEU A 732 18.38 -18.60 -0.96
CA LEU A 732 18.94 -19.62 -0.08
C LEU A 732 20.41 -19.31 0.21
N PHE A 733 21.23 -19.01 -0.81
CA PHE A 733 22.64 -18.65 -0.62
C PHE A 733 22.85 -17.37 0.20
N ASP A 734 22.00 -16.36 0.01
CA ASP A 734 22.09 -15.10 0.76
C ASP A 734 21.62 -15.25 2.21
N THR A 735 20.64 -16.13 2.45
CA THR A 735 20.07 -16.38 3.80
C THR A 735 20.90 -17.39 4.59
N THR A 736 21.49 -18.40 3.94
CA THR A 736 22.45 -19.28 4.62
C THR A 736 23.73 -18.49 4.86
N GLU A 737 24.00 -18.14 6.12
CA GLU A 737 25.22 -17.44 6.58
C GLU A 737 26.53 -18.25 6.34
N VAL A 738 26.49 -19.29 5.51
CA VAL A 738 27.62 -20.15 5.16
C VAL A 738 28.38 -19.52 3.99
N ALA A 739 29.62 -19.14 4.24
CA ALA A 739 30.53 -18.71 3.20
C ALA A 739 30.93 -19.92 2.34
N THR A 740 30.56 -19.93 1.06
CA THR A 740 30.82 -21.05 0.14
C THR A 740 31.45 -20.57 -1.16
N ILE A 741 32.50 -21.25 -1.62
CA ILE A 741 33.21 -20.97 -2.87
C ILE A 741 33.12 -22.19 -3.79
N PHE A 742 32.77 -21.96 -5.05
CA PHE A 742 32.77 -22.95 -6.12
C PHE A 742 33.98 -22.72 -7.02
N LEU A 743 34.86 -23.72 -7.11
CA LEU A 743 36.06 -23.69 -7.91
C LEU A 743 35.99 -24.74 -9.01
N ASP A 744 36.60 -24.46 -10.17
CA ASP A 744 36.82 -25.47 -11.23
C ASP A 744 38.07 -26.33 -10.99
N LYS A 745 38.38 -27.24 -11.93
CA LYS A 745 39.57 -28.10 -11.89
C LYS A 745 40.90 -27.32 -11.86
N SER A 746 40.91 -26.10 -12.39
CA SER A 746 42.05 -25.17 -12.38
C SER A 746 42.07 -24.24 -11.16
N LEU A 747 41.25 -24.52 -10.14
CA LEU A 747 41.11 -23.71 -8.92
C LEU A 747 40.66 -22.26 -9.18
N THR A 748 39.97 -22.06 -10.31
CA THR A 748 39.43 -20.77 -10.71
C THR A 748 38.00 -20.62 -10.20
N ILE A 749 37.68 -19.43 -9.71
CA ILE A 749 36.42 -19.15 -9.04
C ILE A 749 35.27 -19.07 -10.06
N ARG A 750 34.35 -20.06 -10.01
CA ARG A 750 33.13 -20.07 -10.84
C ARG A 750 32.02 -19.24 -10.20
N SER A 751 31.82 -19.41 -8.90
CA SER A 751 30.78 -18.72 -8.13
C SER A 751 31.16 -18.72 -6.65
N PHE A 752 30.57 -17.82 -5.87
CA PHE A 752 30.78 -17.74 -4.43
C PHE A 752 29.59 -17.04 -3.77
N THR A 753 29.35 -17.35 -2.49
CA THR A 753 28.34 -16.64 -1.69
C THR A 753 28.91 -15.33 -1.15
N PRO A 754 28.10 -14.28 -0.93
CA PRO A 754 28.58 -12.97 -0.49
C PRO A 754 29.37 -13.01 0.84
N ASN A 755 29.03 -13.95 1.73
CA ASN A 755 29.67 -14.13 3.03
C ASN A 755 31.16 -14.52 2.94
N VAL A 756 31.61 -15.03 1.80
CA VAL A 756 33.03 -15.32 1.54
C VAL A 756 33.90 -14.06 1.65
N ALA A 757 33.35 -12.88 1.33
CA ALA A 757 34.05 -11.60 1.45
C ALA A 757 34.53 -11.26 2.87
N ARG A 758 33.99 -11.93 3.90
CA ARG A 758 34.43 -11.76 5.30
C ARG A 758 35.68 -12.58 5.62
N ILE A 759 35.92 -13.64 4.86
CA ILE A 759 37.02 -14.61 5.07
C ILE A 759 38.18 -14.31 4.10
N PHE A 760 37.85 -14.04 2.84
CA PHE A 760 38.78 -13.63 1.79
C PHE A 760 38.42 -12.23 1.31
N ASN A 761 39.40 -11.40 0.98
CA ASN A 761 39.15 -10.07 0.39
C ASN A 761 38.74 -10.19 -1.09
N ILE A 762 37.62 -10.87 -1.37
CA ILE A 762 37.10 -11.13 -2.72
C ILE A 762 36.05 -10.09 -3.14
N LEU A 763 36.12 -9.63 -4.39
CA LEU A 763 35.17 -8.70 -5.01
C LEU A 763 34.29 -9.43 -6.04
N PRO A 764 33.09 -8.90 -6.37
CA PRO A 764 32.20 -9.47 -7.39
C PRO A 764 32.85 -9.69 -8.77
N GLY A 765 33.87 -8.89 -9.10
CA GLY A 765 34.64 -8.98 -10.35
C GLY A 765 35.74 -10.06 -10.37
N ASP A 766 36.00 -10.75 -9.25
CA ASP A 766 37.06 -11.78 -9.17
C ASP A 766 36.60 -13.17 -9.66
N ARG A 767 35.38 -13.27 -10.22
CA ARG A 767 34.95 -14.47 -10.94
C ARG A 767 35.87 -14.71 -12.14
N GLY A 768 36.36 -15.93 -12.29
CA GLY A 768 37.35 -16.27 -13.33
C GLY A 768 38.82 -16.06 -12.91
N ARG A 769 39.11 -15.70 -11.66
CA ARG A 769 40.48 -15.65 -11.12
C ARG A 769 40.83 -16.90 -10.28
N PRO A 770 42.10 -17.31 -10.21
CA PRO A 770 42.55 -18.37 -9.30
C PRO A 770 42.40 -17.95 -7.83
N ILE A 771 41.95 -18.88 -6.96
CA ILE A 771 41.80 -18.61 -5.52
C ILE A 771 43.14 -18.32 -4.82
N THR A 772 44.27 -18.78 -5.38
CA THR A 772 45.62 -18.57 -4.85
C THR A 772 46.09 -17.11 -4.90
N ASP A 773 45.49 -16.30 -5.77
CA ASP A 773 45.88 -14.90 -5.98
C ASP A 773 45.20 -13.96 -4.96
N LEU A 774 44.28 -14.49 -4.14
CA LEU A 774 43.54 -13.73 -3.13
C LEU A 774 44.26 -13.77 -1.78
N ALA A 775 44.54 -12.60 -1.21
CA ALA A 775 45.00 -12.50 0.18
C ALA A 775 43.85 -12.83 1.14
N GLY A 776 43.95 -13.97 1.85
CA GLY A 776 42.98 -14.42 2.84
C GLY A 776 43.45 -14.23 4.29
N ARG A 777 42.50 -14.19 5.25
CA ARG A 777 42.78 -14.16 6.70
C ARG A 777 43.05 -15.55 7.32
N LEU A 778 43.13 -16.57 6.47
CA LEU A 778 43.36 -17.96 6.83
C LEU A 778 44.65 -18.43 6.13
N ASN A 779 45.41 -19.31 6.78
CA ASN A 779 46.63 -19.89 6.20
C ASN A 779 46.28 -20.79 4.98
N LEU A 780 46.39 -20.19 3.80
CA LEU A 780 46.05 -20.77 2.49
C LEU A 780 46.96 -21.94 2.06
N ALA A 781 48.19 -22.05 2.59
CA ALA A 781 49.14 -23.07 2.16
C ALA A 781 48.64 -24.50 2.45
N SER A 782 47.93 -24.69 3.56
CA SER A 782 47.38 -26.00 3.94
C SER A 782 46.07 -26.38 3.22
N LEU A 783 45.36 -25.39 2.65
CA LEU A 783 44.08 -25.61 1.98
C LEU A 783 44.28 -26.20 0.57
N THR A 784 45.37 -25.83 -0.11
CA THR A 784 45.71 -26.33 -1.45
C THR A 784 45.99 -27.83 -1.43
N ASP A 785 46.70 -28.33 -0.42
CA ASP A 785 46.93 -29.76 -0.22
C ASP A 785 45.60 -30.51 0.02
N ASP A 786 44.73 -29.93 0.86
CA ASP A 786 43.41 -30.51 1.15
C ASP A 786 42.53 -30.56 -0.11
N ILE A 787 42.59 -29.56 -1.00
CA ILE A 787 41.90 -29.55 -2.29
C ILE A 787 42.44 -30.63 -3.23
N ALA A 788 43.77 -30.77 -3.32
CA ALA A 788 44.40 -31.79 -4.16
C ALA A 788 44.00 -33.21 -3.73
N HIS A 789 43.95 -33.46 -2.41
CA HIS A 789 43.46 -34.72 -1.86
C HIS A 789 41.99 -34.99 -2.19
N VAL A 790 41.10 -34.00 -2.07
CA VAL A 790 39.66 -34.18 -2.37
C VAL A 790 39.41 -34.44 -3.86
N LEU A 791 40.17 -33.81 -4.76
CA LEU A 791 40.09 -34.07 -6.20
C LEU A 791 40.61 -35.47 -6.58
N ALA A 792 41.63 -35.97 -5.88
CA ALA A 792 42.20 -37.31 -6.11
C ALA A 792 41.35 -38.44 -5.50
N GLU A 793 40.94 -38.31 -4.23
CA GLU A 793 40.24 -39.36 -3.48
C GLU A 793 38.72 -39.31 -3.64
N GLN A 794 38.17 -38.24 -4.22
CA GLN A 794 36.73 -38.05 -4.48
C GLN A 794 35.83 -38.09 -3.23
N ASN A 795 36.42 -37.90 -2.05
CA ASN A 795 35.74 -37.91 -0.75
C ASN A 795 35.68 -36.52 -0.12
N ARG A 796 34.61 -36.26 0.66
CA ARG A 796 34.48 -35.02 1.44
C ARG A 796 35.49 -34.99 2.60
N ARG A 797 36.00 -33.81 2.92
CA ARG A 797 36.92 -33.60 4.05
C ARG A 797 36.46 -32.44 4.91
N GLU A 798 36.54 -32.60 6.24
CA GLU A 798 36.16 -31.57 7.20
C GLU A 798 37.35 -31.26 8.13
N ARG A 799 37.54 -29.98 8.45
CA ARG A 799 38.64 -29.53 9.32
C ARG A 799 38.24 -28.29 10.12
N ARG A 800 38.58 -28.27 11.41
CA ARG A 800 38.48 -27.06 12.24
C ARG A 800 39.72 -26.21 12.03
N VAL A 801 39.53 -24.95 11.66
CA VAL A 801 40.60 -23.98 11.42
C VAL A 801 40.31 -22.74 12.28
N THR A 802 41.33 -22.22 12.91
CA THR A 802 41.25 -20.99 13.71
C THR A 802 41.93 -19.87 12.92
N THR A 803 41.38 -18.65 12.98
CA THR A 803 42.01 -17.46 12.40
C THR A 803 43.35 -17.15 13.09
N GLU A 804 44.25 -16.43 12.42
CA GLU A 804 45.57 -16.06 12.97
C GLU A 804 45.46 -15.31 14.31
N ASP A 805 44.41 -14.49 14.49
CA ASP A 805 44.16 -13.75 15.73
C ASP A 805 43.64 -14.62 16.90
N HIS A 806 43.47 -15.94 16.71
CA HIS A 806 42.90 -16.89 17.67
C HIS A 806 41.47 -16.57 18.18
N THR A 807 40.77 -15.61 17.59
CA THR A 807 39.46 -15.14 18.06
C THR A 807 38.26 -15.87 17.47
N THR A 808 38.41 -16.41 16.26
CA THR A 808 37.31 -16.98 15.46
C THR A 808 37.65 -18.38 15.00
N HIS A 809 36.70 -19.30 15.12
CA HIS A 809 36.85 -20.70 14.75
C HIS A 809 35.91 -21.06 13.60
N TYR A 810 36.45 -21.62 12.53
CA TYR A 810 35.70 -22.08 11.37
C TYR A 810 35.77 -23.60 11.23
N LEU A 811 34.67 -24.22 10.86
CA LEU A 811 34.64 -25.56 10.29
C LEU A 811 34.67 -25.44 8.77
N VAL A 812 35.78 -25.85 8.17
CA VAL A 812 35.99 -25.86 6.72
C VAL A 812 35.60 -27.24 6.19
N ARG A 813 34.71 -27.25 5.18
CA ARG A 813 34.25 -28.46 4.51
C ARG A 813 34.55 -28.39 3.03
N LEU A 814 35.28 -29.38 2.53
CA LEU A 814 35.63 -29.51 1.12
C LEU A 814 34.88 -30.70 0.53
N SER A 815 34.24 -30.51 -0.62
CA SER A 815 33.45 -31.55 -1.30
C SER A 815 33.61 -31.46 -2.82
N PRO A 816 33.70 -32.59 -3.55
CA PRO A 816 33.83 -32.56 -5.01
C PRO A 816 32.55 -32.02 -5.65
N TYR A 817 32.70 -31.12 -6.63
CA TYR A 817 31.61 -30.62 -7.46
C TYR A 817 31.43 -31.52 -8.68
N ARG A 818 30.27 -32.15 -8.83
CA ARG A 818 29.96 -33.08 -9.93
C ARG A 818 28.91 -32.48 -10.85
N GLY A 819 29.18 -32.53 -12.16
CA GLY A 819 28.24 -32.17 -13.21
C GLY A 819 27.14 -33.24 -13.39
N GLY A 820 26.23 -32.98 -14.34
CA GLY A 820 25.10 -33.87 -14.65
C GLY A 820 25.51 -35.28 -15.12
N ASP A 821 26.74 -35.46 -15.59
CA ASP A 821 27.31 -36.73 -16.05
C ASP A 821 28.09 -37.50 -14.97
N ARG A 822 28.02 -37.06 -13.69
CA ARG A 822 28.82 -37.55 -12.55
C ARG A 822 30.34 -37.35 -12.68
N GLN A 823 30.84 -36.67 -13.70
CA GLN A 823 32.24 -36.25 -13.73
C GLN A 823 32.46 -35.09 -12.76
N THR A 824 33.57 -35.15 -12.03
CA THR A 824 33.97 -34.08 -11.12
C THR A 824 34.46 -32.90 -11.94
N GLU A 825 33.72 -31.80 -11.91
CA GLU A 825 34.01 -30.56 -12.63
C GLU A 825 34.80 -29.56 -11.77
N GLY A 826 34.93 -29.81 -10.46
CA GLY A 826 35.63 -28.91 -9.56
C GLY A 826 35.45 -29.26 -8.09
N ILE A 827 35.52 -28.26 -7.22
CA ILE A 827 35.40 -28.42 -5.76
C ILE A 827 34.55 -27.31 -5.14
N ILE A 828 33.79 -27.66 -4.11
CA ILE A 828 33.05 -26.73 -3.25
C ILE A 828 33.78 -26.65 -1.91
N ILE A 829 34.01 -25.42 -1.44
CA ILE A 829 34.58 -25.15 -0.13
C ILE A 829 33.58 -24.33 0.67
N ALA A 830 33.11 -24.85 1.80
CA ALA A 830 32.20 -24.18 2.72
C ALA A 830 32.87 -23.89 4.05
N PHE A 831 32.64 -22.70 4.59
CA PHE A 831 33.16 -22.22 5.88
C PHE A 831 31.98 -21.93 6.80
N VAL A 832 31.93 -22.63 7.93
CA VAL A 832 30.89 -22.46 8.95
C VAL A 832 31.54 -21.89 10.22
N ASP A 833 31.06 -20.75 10.70
CA ASP A 833 31.52 -20.18 11.97
C ASP A 833 31.01 -21.03 13.14
N ILE A 834 31.92 -21.61 13.90
CA ILE A 834 31.64 -22.44 15.08
C ILE A 834 32.09 -21.75 16.38
N THR A 835 32.40 -20.45 16.35
CA THR A 835 32.95 -19.71 17.50
C THR A 835 32.02 -19.73 18.70
N ASN A 836 30.72 -19.50 18.50
CA ASN A 836 29.72 -19.54 19.57
C ASN A 836 29.56 -20.95 20.15
N ILE A 837 29.65 -21.98 19.30
CA ILE A 837 29.54 -23.38 19.73
C ILE A 837 30.77 -23.72 20.59
N THR A 838 31.98 -23.42 20.13
CA THR A 838 33.21 -23.65 20.90
C THR A 838 33.20 -22.90 22.24
N ARG A 839 32.69 -21.67 22.28
CA ARG A 839 32.55 -20.89 23.54
C ARG A 839 31.48 -21.48 24.46
N ALA A 840 30.36 -21.95 23.91
CA ALA A 840 29.29 -22.57 24.67
C ALA A 840 29.73 -23.92 25.26
N GLU A 841 30.45 -24.75 24.49
CA GLU A 841 31.08 -25.99 24.97
C GLU A 841 32.01 -25.71 26.15
N ALA A 842 32.92 -24.74 26.01
CA ALA A 842 33.81 -24.35 27.10
C ALA A 842 33.07 -23.82 28.35
N ARG A 843 31.99 -23.05 28.18
CA ARG A 843 31.16 -22.56 29.29
C ARG A 843 30.36 -23.68 29.95
N GLN A 844 29.85 -24.63 29.17
CA GLN A 844 29.12 -25.79 29.65
C GLN A 844 30.03 -26.69 30.51
N ASP A 845 31.27 -26.91 30.08
CA ASP A 845 32.23 -27.70 30.86
C ASP A 845 32.51 -27.09 32.23
N VAL A 846 32.62 -25.75 32.31
CA VAL A 846 32.77 -25.03 33.58
C VAL A 846 31.53 -25.18 34.48
N LEU A 847 30.32 -25.01 33.91
CA LEU A 847 29.07 -25.16 34.67
C LEU A 847 28.83 -26.60 35.14
N ILE A 848 29.20 -27.59 34.33
CA ILE A 848 29.13 -29.02 34.71
C ILE A 848 30.08 -29.29 35.87
N ALA A 849 31.31 -28.78 35.81
CA ALA A 849 32.26 -28.93 36.91
C ALA A 849 31.73 -28.30 38.22
N GLU A 850 31.12 -27.13 38.14
CA GLU A 850 30.52 -26.45 39.30
C GLU A 850 29.30 -27.20 39.86
N LEU A 851 28.39 -27.66 38.99
CA LEU A 851 27.21 -28.43 39.39
C LEU A 851 27.60 -29.77 40.02
N GLN A 852 28.62 -30.44 39.50
CA GLN A 852 29.17 -31.65 40.09
C GLN A 852 29.72 -31.39 41.50
N HIS A 853 30.44 -30.27 41.70
CA HIS A 853 30.91 -29.85 43.01
C HIS A 853 29.74 -29.62 44.00
N ARG A 854 28.70 -28.87 43.58
CA ARG A 854 27.50 -28.60 44.40
C ARG A 854 26.74 -29.88 44.76
N THR A 855 26.57 -30.80 43.82
CA THR A 855 25.88 -32.07 44.04
C THR A 855 26.63 -32.93 45.07
N ARG A 856 27.96 -32.98 44.99
CA ARG A 856 28.80 -33.71 45.95
C ARG A 856 28.67 -33.14 47.38
N ASN A 857 28.59 -31.81 47.51
CA ASN A 857 28.38 -31.16 48.80
C ASN A 857 27.01 -31.50 49.40
N LEU A 858 25.94 -31.44 48.60
CA LEU A 858 24.57 -31.77 49.04
C LEU A 858 24.48 -33.23 49.51
N LEU A 859 25.05 -34.16 48.76
CA LEU A 859 25.08 -35.58 49.15
C LEU A 859 25.81 -35.79 50.49
N THR A 860 26.85 -35.02 50.77
CA THR A 860 27.58 -35.07 52.05
C THR A 860 26.69 -34.63 53.22
N VAL A 861 25.90 -33.57 53.04
CA VAL A 861 24.93 -33.09 54.05
C VAL A 861 23.83 -34.13 54.28
N VAL A 862 23.27 -34.70 53.22
CA VAL A 862 22.24 -35.75 53.32
C VAL A 862 22.75 -37.00 54.04
N GLN A 863 23.97 -37.44 53.73
CA GLN A 863 24.62 -38.56 54.42
C GLN A 863 24.81 -38.26 55.92
N SER A 864 25.20 -37.04 56.27
CA SER A 864 25.32 -36.60 57.67
C SER A 864 23.98 -36.63 58.40
N ILE A 865 22.91 -36.10 57.79
CA ILE A 865 21.54 -36.13 58.35
C ILE A 865 21.07 -37.57 58.55
N ALA A 866 21.32 -38.46 57.58
CA ALA A 866 20.94 -39.88 57.67
C ALA A 866 21.69 -40.58 58.80
N HIS A 867 23.00 -40.38 58.91
CA HIS A 867 23.83 -40.99 59.95
C HIS A 867 23.42 -40.52 61.35
N GLN A 868 23.17 -39.22 61.54
CA GLN A 868 22.83 -38.67 62.85
C GLN A 868 21.37 -38.93 63.27
N THR A 869 20.45 -39.09 62.32
CA THR A 869 19.02 -39.30 62.62
C THR A 869 18.66 -40.78 62.70
N ILE A 870 18.98 -41.57 61.66
CA ILE A 870 18.65 -42.99 61.60
C ILE A 870 19.72 -43.83 62.31
N GLY A 871 21.00 -43.52 62.10
CA GLY A 871 22.12 -44.29 62.68
C GLY A 871 22.19 -44.27 64.21
N LYS A 872 21.59 -43.28 64.87
CA LYS A 872 21.45 -43.18 66.33
C LYS A 872 20.09 -43.68 66.86
N GLY A 873 19.29 -44.36 66.03
CA GLY A 873 18.00 -44.98 66.39
C GLY A 873 16.79 -44.04 66.41
N GLY A 874 16.82 -42.93 65.68
CA GLY A 874 15.70 -41.98 65.60
C GLY A 874 14.58 -42.40 64.63
N PRO A 875 13.36 -41.85 64.78
CA PRO A 875 12.22 -42.17 63.91
C PRO A 875 12.46 -41.72 62.46
N LEU A 876 12.02 -42.54 61.48
CA LEU A 876 12.13 -42.24 60.06
C LEU A 876 11.45 -40.91 59.68
N GLU A 877 10.34 -40.58 60.34
CA GLU A 877 9.59 -39.33 60.13
C GLU A 877 10.44 -38.08 60.38
N GLN A 878 11.38 -38.13 61.33
CA GLN A 878 12.28 -37.02 61.61
C GLN A 878 13.32 -36.86 60.49
N PHE A 879 13.78 -37.96 59.91
CA PHE A 879 14.69 -37.93 58.76
C PHE A 879 13.99 -37.36 57.52
N THR A 880 12.75 -37.79 57.25
CA THR A 880 11.96 -37.27 56.12
C THR A 880 11.61 -35.80 56.28
N SER A 881 11.29 -35.34 57.50
CA SER A 881 11.03 -33.91 57.78
C SER A 881 12.26 -33.04 57.49
N ARG A 882 13.45 -33.50 57.90
CA ARG A 882 14.72 -32.79 57.65
C ARG A 882 15.10 -32.77 56.17
N LEU A 883 14.87 -33.87 55.46
CA LEU A 883 15.06 -33.92 54.00
C LEU A 883 14.11 -32.96 53.28
N ALA A 884 12.86 -32.87 53.72
CA ALA A 884 11.89 -31.93 53.15
C ALA A 884 12.30 -30.47 53.38
N ALA A 885 12.83 -30.15 54.56
CA ALA A 885 13.41 -28.83 54.85
C ALA A 885 14.58 -28.50 53.93
N LEU A 886 15.53 -29.42 53.78
CA LEU A 886 16.66 -29.23 52.85
C LEU A 886 16.18 -29.05 51.40
N GLY A 887 15.15 -29.78 50.97
CA GLY A 887 14.55 -29.66 49.65
C GLY A 887 13.87 -28.30 49.40
N ARG A 888 13.22 -27.72 50.41
CA ARG A 888 12.65 -26.36 50.33
C ARG A 888 13.73 -25.30 50.19
N VAL A 889 14.79 -25.41 50.99
CA VAL A 889 15.94 -24.49 50.90
C VAL A 889 16.61 -24.60 49.52
N GLN A 890 16.78 -25.81 48.99
CA GLN A 890 17.28 -26.01 47.61
C GLN A 890 16.38 -25.40 46.54
N SER A 891 15.06 -25.41 46.76
CA SER A 891 14.11 -24.79 45.82
C SER A 891 14.26 -23.26 45.77
N LEU A 892 14.66 -22.61 46.88
CA LEU A 892 14.99 -21.18 46.87
C LEU A 892 16.24 -20.90 46.03
N VAL A 893 17.28 -21.73 46.18
CA VAL A 893 18.54 -21.61 45.41
C VAL A 893 18.31 -21.76 43.91
N SER A 894 17.45 -22.68 43.49
CA SER A 894 17.17 -22.93 42.06
C SER A 894 16.35 -21.81 41.38
N ARG A 895 15.71 -20.92 42.15
CA ARG A 895 14.82 -19.88 41.61
C ARG A 895 15.49 -18.52 41.42
N GLY A 896 16.60 -18.25 42.12
CA GLY A 896 17.34 -16.99 42.05
C GLY A 896 18.35 -16.94 40.91
N GLN A 897 18.52 -15.77 40.28
CA GLN A 897 19.62 -15.48 39.34
C GLN A 897 20.92 -15.04 40.06
N THR A 898 20.85 -14.84 41.37
CA THR A 898 21.92 -14.31 42.23
C THR A 898 22.40 -15.36 43.23
N ASP A 899 23.67 -15.29 43.65
CA ASP A 899 24.30 -16.27 44.55
C ASP A 899 23.93 -16.13 46.05
N THR A 900 22.88 -15.38 46.37
CA THR A 900 22.44 -15.08 47.74
C THR A 900 20.92 -15.10 47.89
N VAL A 901 20.42 -15.38 49.10
CA VAL A 901 18.99 -15.42 49.46
C VAL A 901 18.75 -14.66 50.77
N ASP A 902 17.67 -13.89 50.85
CA ASP A 902 17.34 -13.14 52.07
C ASP A 902 17.04 -14.07 53.26
N LEU A 903 17.65 -13.80 54.42
CA LEU A 903 17.41 -14.54 55.66
C LEU A 903 15.94 -14.47 56.08
N GLY A 904 15.28 -13.32 55.87
CA GLY A 904 13.87 -13.17 56.21
C GLY A 904 12.96 -14.06 55.38
N GLU A 905 13.31 -14.32 54.11
CA GLU A 905 12.58 -15.25 53.24
C GLU A 905 12.77 -16.71 53.72
N LEU A 906 14.01 -17.09 54.06
CA LEU A 906 14.32 -18.41 54.61
C LEU A 906 13.53 -18.71 55.89
N VAL A 907 13.54 -17.78 56.84
CA VAL A 907 12.87 -17.94 58.15
C VAL A 907 11.36 -18.10 57.97
N ARG A 908 10.73 -17.26 57.13
CA ARG A 908 9.31 -17.37 56.84
C ARG A 908 8.96 -18.67 56.15
N LEU A 909 9.77 -19.10 55.17
CA LEU A 909 9.53 -20.36 54.45
C LEU A 909 9.52 -21.57 55.39
N GLU A 910 10.47 -21.66 56.33
CA GLU A 910 10.52 -22.78 57.26
C GLU A 910 9.40 -22.74 58.30
N LEU A 911 9.06 -21.57 58.84
CA LEU A 911 7.94 -21.41 59.77
C LEU A 911 6.59 -21.74 59.14
N ASP A 912 6.34 -21.23 57.92
CA ASP A 912 5.10 -21.47 57.16
C ASP A 912 4.92 -22.95 56.85
N SER A 913 6.00 -23.62 56.42
CA SER A 913 5.96 -25.05 56.05
C SER A 913 5.56 -25.99 57.20
N LEU A 914 5.69 -25.54 58.44
CA LEU A 914 5.31 -26.28 59.65
C LEU A 914 4.02 -25.74 60.29
N GLY A 915 3.33 -24.80 59.64
CA GLY A 915 2.09 -24.18 60.14
C GLY A 915 2.29 -23.23 61.33
N ALA A 916 3.53 -22.80 61.59
CA ALA A 916 3.86 -22.00 62.77
C ALA A 916 3.35 -20.55 62.70
N LEU A 917 3.01 -20.06 61.50
CA LEU A 917 2.51 -18.69 61.27
C LEU A 917 0.98 -18.58 61.38
N GLU A 918 0.27 -19.68 61.63
CA GLU A 918 -1.18 -19.67 61.85
C GLU A 918 -1.52 -19.16 63.26
N GLY A 919 -1.56 -17.83 63.43
CA GLY A 919 -2.00 -17.12 64.64
C GLY A 919 -1.06 -16.02 65.14
N ASP A 920 -1.53 -15.15 66.05
CA ASP A 920 -0.80 -13.95 66.53
C ASP A 920 0.36 -14.22 67.50
N LYS A 921 0.87 -15.47 67.56
CA LYS A 921 1.90 -15.89 68.52
C LYS A 921 3.33 -15.70 68.05
N VAL A 922 3.56 -15.45 66.76
CA VAL A 922 4.91 -15.31 66.18
C VAL A 922 5.15 -13.87 65.72
N ARG A 923 6.26 -13.28 66.14
CA ARG A 923 6.76 -11.99 65.64
C ARG A 923 8.10 -12.19 64.96
N ILE A 924 8.23 -11.70 63.73
CA ILE A 924 9.45 -11.78 62.93
C ILE A 924 9.86 -10.36 62.53
N SER A 925 11.06 -9.93 62.89
CA SER A 925 11.54 -8.58 62.58
C SER A 925 13.05 -8.54 62.33
N GLY A 926 13.48 -8.02 61.19
CA GLY A 926 14.89 -7.78 60.89
C GLY A 926 15.05 -7.12 59.51
N PRO A 927 16.23 -6.55 59.21
CA PRO A 927 16.51 -5.93 57.92
C PRO A 927 16.71 -6.99 56.82
N TRP A 928 16.65 -6.56 55.56
CA TRP A 928 17.02 -7.40 54.42
C TRP A 928 18.49 -7.82 54.53
N LEU A 929 18.74 -9.13 54.50
CA LEU A 929 20.05 -9.71 54.78
C LEU A 929 20.34 -10.88 53.81
N PRO A 930 21.13 -10.64 52.74
CA PRO A 930 21.46 -11.67 51.77
C PRO A 930 22.46 -12.67 52.36
N LEU A 931 22.08 -13.93 52.46
CA LEU A 931 22.95 -15.03 52.88
C LEU A 931 23.49 -15.79 51.66
N PRO A 932 24.81 -16.07 51.62
CA PRO A 932 25.40 -16.89 50.57
C PRO A 932 24.94 -18.35 50.68
N PHE A 933 24.94 -19.06 49.55
CA PHE A 933 24.39 -20.41 49.46
C PHE A 933 25.06 -21.43 50.40
N GLU A 934 26.34 -21.26 50.72
CA GLU A 934 27.04 -22.15 51.65
C GLU A 934 26.43 -22.13 53.05
N LEU A 935 25.92 -20.97 53.49
CA LEU A 935 25.33 -20.78 54.81
C LEU A 935 23.85 -21.12 54.85
N LEU A 936 23.16 -20.99 53.72
CA LEU A 936 21.71 -21.12 53.61
C LEU A 936 21.20 -22.50 54.07
N GLN A 937 21.90 -23.58 53.71
CA GLN A 937 21.47 -24.95 54.02
C GLN A 937 21.53 -25.26 55.51
N ILE A 938 22.61 -24.85 56.18
CA ILE A 938 22.82 -25.12 57.60
C ILE A 938 21.90 -24.22 58.43
N PHE A 939 21.76 -22.95 58.04
CA PHE A 939 20.87 -22.01 58.73
C PHE A 939 19.40 -22.42 58.57
N GLY A 940 18.99 -22.85 57.39
CA GLY A 940 17.63 -23.36 57.14
C GLY A 940 17.32 -24.59 58.00
N LEU A 941 18.26 -25.53 58.12
CA LEU A 941 18.11 -26.67 59.03
C LEU A 941 18.05 -26.25 60.51
N ALA A 942 18.85 -25.27 60.93
CA ALA A 942 18.80 -24.75 62.30
C ALA A 942 17.45 -24.13 62.64
N VAL A 943 16.91 -23.29 61.74
CA VAL A 943 15.57 -22.69 61.87
C VAL A 943 14.49 -23.77 61.87
N HIS A 944 14.60 -24.79 61.01
CA HIS A 944 13.68 -25.93 60.99
C HIS A 944 13.62 -26.67 62.33
N GLU A 945 14.79 -26.92 62.94
CA GLU A 945 14.87 -27.61 64.23
C GLU A 945 14.33 -26.75 65.37
N LEU A 946 14.64 -25.45 65.40
CA LEU A 946 14.08 -24.50 66.38
C LEU A 946 12.55 -24.45 66.27
N THR A 947 12.02 -24.33 65.05
CA THR A 947 10.58 -24.31 64.79
C THR A 947 9.90 -25.60 65.24
N THR A 948 10.48 -26.75 64.88
CA THR A 948 9.94 -28.06 65.26
C THR A 948 9.91 -28.23 66.78
N ASN A 949 10.94 -27.75 67.49
CA ASN A 949 10.99 -27.79 68.94
C ASN A 949 9.95 -26.85 69.58
N ALA A 950 9.80 -25.65 69.06
CA ALA A 950 8.80 -24.68 69.52
C ALA A 950 7.36 -25.24 69.39
N LEU A 951 7.06 -25.97 68.31
CA LEU A 951 5.76 -26.62 68.09
C LEU A 951 5.52 -27.86 68.96
N LYS A 952 6.55 -28.69 69.19
CA LYS A 952 6.40 -29.96 69.92
C LYS A 952 6.49 -29.80 71.44
N HIS A 953 7.33 -28.88 71.89
CA HIS A 953 7.77 -28.77 73.27
C HIS A 953 7.79 -27.33 73.81
N GLY A 954 7.83 -26.32 72.94
CA GLY A 954 8.04 -24.92 73.31
C GLY A 954 6.80 -24.02 73.21
N ALA A 955 7.04 -22.75 72.89
CA ALA A 955 6.04 -21.67 73.01
C ALA A 955 4.81 -21.86 72.13
N LEU A 956 4.98 -22.40 70.94
CA LEU A 956 3.89 -22.53 69.97
C LEU A 956 2.88 -23.63 70.35
N LYS A 957 3.28 -24.57 71.22
CA LYS A 957 2.36 -25.57 71.78
C LYS A 957 1.46 -25.02 72.88
N GLN A 958 1.97 -24.05 73.66
CA GLN A 958 1.28 -23.55 74.85
C GLN A 958 0.29 -22.45 74.47
N PRO A 959 -0.91 -22.40 75.08
CA PRO A 959 -1.89 -21.33 74.81
C PRO A 959 -1.34 -19.93 75.08
N THR A 960 -0.54 -19.78 76.13
CA THR A 960 0.07 -18.51 76.59
C THR A 960 1.45 -18.22 75.99
N GLY A 961 1.96 -19.09 75.12
CA GLY A 961 3.31 -18.94 74.59
C GLY A 961 3.40 -17.96 73.43
N SER A 962 4.54 -17.27 73.32
CA SER A 962 4.87 -16.39 72.20
C SER A 962 6.31 -16.61 71.73
N LEU A 963 6.52 -16.49 70.42
CA LEU A 963 7.82 -16.61 69.76
C LEU A 963 8.20 -15.27 69.10
N SER A 964 9.36 -14.74 69.47
CA SER A 964 9.94 -13.56 68.83
C SER A 964 11.24 -13.95 68.14
N ILE A 965 11.35 -13.65 66.85
CA ILE A 965 12.53 -13.88 66.03
C ILE A 965 12.99 -12.54 65.49
N SER A 966 14.23 -12.18 65.79
CA SER A 966 14.82 -10.96 65.29
C SER A 966 16.25 -11.13 64.84
N TRP A 967 16.67 -10.33 63.87
CA TRP A 967 18.07 -10.24 63.50
C TRP A 967 18.48 -8.82 63.19
N GLU A 968 19.76 -8.54 63.42
CA GLU A 968 20.36 -7.23 63.19
C GLU A 968 21.82 -7.36 62.74
N PHE A 969 22.33 -6.27 62.17
CA PHE A 969 23.72 -6.14 61.79
C PHE A 969 24.47 -5.34 62.85
N ARG A 970 25.51 -5.93 63.44
CA ARG A 970 26.44 -5.24 64.33
C ARG A 970 27.80 -5.16 63.67
N GLN A 971 28.36 -3.96 63.63
CA GLN A 971 29.71 -3.75 63.14
C GLN A 971 30.62 -3.54 64.36
N ASP A 972 31.58 -4.44 64.56
CA ASP A 972 32.65 -4.25 65.54
C ASP A 972 33.91 -3.74 64.81
N GLU A 973 34.91 -3.17 65.51
CA GLU A 973 36.08 -2.49 64.90
C GLU A 973 36.92 -3.38 63.96
N LYS A 974 36.66 -4.69 63.91
CA LYS A 974 37.40 -5.65 63.08
C LYS A 974 36.55 -6.49 62.12
N GLN A 975 35.24 -6.66 62.33
CA GLN A 975 34.39 -7.56 61.51
C GLN A 975 32.91 -7.16 61.55
N SER A 976 32.19 -7.45 60.47
CA SER A 976 30.74 -7.32 60.35
C SER A 976 30.04 -8.58 60.85
N LEU A 977 29.22 -8.46 61.89
CA LEU A 977 28.53 -9.55 62.56
C LEU A 977 27.02 -9.50 62.31
N ILE A 978 26.45 -10.64 61.94
CA ILE A 978 25.01 -10.88 61.95
C ILE A 978 24.65 -11.46 63.31
N VAL A 979 23.68 -10.84 63.97
CA VAL A 979 23.12 -11.34 65.22
C VAL A 979 21.71 -11.83 64.95
N PHE A 980 21.46 -13.11 65.21
CA PHE A 980 20.15 -13.74 65.10
C PHE A 980 19.68 -14.22 66.47
N ASP A 981 18.51 -13.74 66.87
CA ASP A 981 17.87 -14.00 68.14
C ASP A 981 16.54 -14.72 67.96
N TRP A 982 16.40 -15.83 68.67
CA TRP A 982 15.17 -16.61 68.78
C TRP A 982 14.77 -16.69 70.25
N ASN A 983 13.63 -16.10 70.60
CA ASN A 983 13.16 -16.00 71.97
C ASN A 983 11.75 -16.56 72.12
N GLU A 984 11.62 -17.63 72.90
CA GLU A 984 10.38 -18.25 73.30
C GLU A 984 10.03 -17.84 74.74
N ALA A 985 8.83 -17.31 74.94
CA ALA A 985 8.31 -16.89 76.24
C ALA A 985 6.96 -17.56 76.55
N GLY A 986 6.57 -17.64 77.83
CA GLY A 986 5.31 -18.26 78.27
C GLY A 986 5.37 -19.79 78.34
N VAL A 987 6.57 -20.36 78.51
CA VAL A 987 6.80 -21.81 78.60
C VAL A 987 7.50 -22.15 79.92
N ALA A 988 6.83 -22.92 80.78
CA ALA A 988 7.47 -23.46 81.97
C ALA A 988 8.40 -24.63 81.60
N ILE A 989 9.72 -24.43 81.74
CA ILE A 989 10.74 -25.47 81.50
C ILE A 989 11.23 -26.01 82.86
N PRO A 990 10.72 -27.16 83.34
CA PRO A 990 11.00 -27.63 84.70
C PRO A 990 12.44 -28.13 84.93
N ALA A 991 13.19 -28.51 83.89
CA ALA A 991 14.64 -28.76 83.94
C ALA A 991 15.24 -28.79 82.52
N PRO A 992 16.50 -28.37 82.31
CA PRO A 992 17.14 -28.45 81.00
C PRO A 992 17.32 -29.92 80.54
N PRO A 993 17.09 -30.24 79.26
CA PRO A 993 17.14 -31.62 78.77
C PRO A 993 18.55 -32.22 78.83
N GLN A 994 18.71 -33.40 79.45
CA GLN A 994 20.01 -34.08 79.62
C GLN A 994 20.55 -34.75 78.33
N LYS A 995 19.69 -35.07 77.35
CA LYS A 995 20.12 -35.67 76.08
C LYS A 995 20.35 -34.58 75.02
N LYS A 996 21.55 -34.54 74.43
CA LYS A 996 21.85 -33.68 73.28
C LYS A 996 21.23 -34.28 72.01
N GLY A 997 20.19 -33.65 71.49
CA GLY A 997 19.57 -34.01 70.21
C GLY A 997 20.29 -33.37 69.01
N PHE A 998 19.98 -33.85 67.81
CA PHE A 998 20.55 -33.36 66.54
C PHE A 998 20.45 -31.84 66.38
N GLY A 999 19.29 -31.23 66.62
CA GLY A 999 19.12 -29.77 66.48
C GLY A 999 20.05 -28.97 67.41
N ARG A 1000 20.32 -29.47 68.61
CA ARG A 1000 21.28 -28.84 69.54
C ARG A 1000 22.72 -29.03 69.07
N GLU A 1001 23.06 -30.20 68.53
CA GLU A 1001 24.40 -30.48 67.96
C GLU A 1001 24.65 -29.65 66.67
N LEU A 1002 23.62 -29.45 65.84
CA LEU A 1002 23.66 -28.61 64.65
C LEU A 1002 23.91 -27.14 65.04
N ILE A 1003 23.17 -26.62 66.02
CA ILE A 1003 23.27 -25.22 66.44
C ILE A 1003 24.58 -24.95 67.21
N GLU A 1004 24.96 -25.80 68.17
CA GLU A 1004 26.15 -25.58 69.02
C GLU A 1004 27.48 -25.96 68.32
N ARG A 1005 27.49 -26.87 67.34
CA ARG A 1005 28.74 -27.38 66.72
C ARG A 1005 28.83 -27.19 65.22
N ALA A 1006 27.78 -27.51 64.46
CA ALA A 1006 27.86 -27.48 63.00
C ALA A 1006 27.90 -26.04 62.45
N LEU A 1007 27.10 -25.14 63.02
CA LEU A 1007 27.16 -23.70 62.72
C LEU A 1007 28.52 -23.09 63.13
N ALA A 1008 29.05 -23.48 64.28
CA ALA A 1008 30.36 -23.01 64.74
C ALA A 1008 31.52 -23.48 63.84
N PHE A 1009 31.45 -24.70 63.30
CA PHE A 1009 32.51 -25.25 62.45
C PHE A 1009 32.47 -24.75 61.00
N THR A 1010 31.26 -24.56 60.45
CA THR A 1010 31.10 -24.25 59.01
C THR A 1010 31.01 -22.76 58.73
N ALA A 1011 30.56 -21.97 59.72
CA ALA A 1011 30.30 -20.54 59.56
C ALA A 1011 31.03 -19.67 60.61
N GLU A 1012 31.97 -20.27 61.36
CA GLU A 1012 32.65 -19.65 62.51
C GLU A 1012 31.69 -18.99 63.52
N ALA A 1013 30.44 -19.47 63.56
CA ALA A 1013 29.38 -18.85 64.34
C ALA A 1013 29.53 -19.10 65.84
N LYS A 1014 29.24 -18.08 66.66
CA LYS A 1014 29.09 -18.24 68.11
C LYS A 1014 27.62 -18.39 68.43
N SER A 1015 27.21 -19.58 68.86
CA SER A 1015 25.83 -19.84 69.26
C SER A 1015 25.73 -20.12 70.76
N ASN A 1016 24.70 -19.57 71.39
CA ASN A 1016 24.41 -19.79 72.80
C ASN A 1016 22.92 -20.08 72.99
N LEU A 1017 22.61 -21.20 73.64
CA LEU A 1017 21.25 -21.69 73.85
C LEU A 1017 20.97 -21.74 75.36
N ILE A 1018 20.12 -20.83 75.85
CA ILE A 1018 19.82 -20.64 77.27
C ILE A 1018 18.37 -21.04 77.55
N PHE A 1019 18.19 -21.98 78.49
CA PHE A 1019 16.88 -22.39 79.00
C PHE A 1019 16.57 -21.61 80.27
N GLY A 1020 15.63 -20.67 80.19
CA GLY A 1020 15.16 -19.87 81.32
C GLY A 1020 13.88 -20.45 81.94
N PRO A 1021 13.45 -19.93 83.11
CA PRO A 1021 12.21 -20.37 83.76
C PRO A 1021 10.94 -20.07 82.95
N ASP A 1022 11.01 -19.11 82.01
CA ASP A 1022 9.89 -18.65 81.17
C ASP A 1022 10.01 -19.06 79.69
N GLY A 1023 11.06 -19.81 79.32
CA GLY A 1023 11.21 -20.35 77.97
C GLY A 1023 12.65 -20.49 77.48
N LEU A 1024 12.86 -20.39 76.17
CA LEU A 1024 14.11 -20.70 75.48
C LEU A 1024 14.63 -19.49 74.71
N MET A 1025 15.89 -19.14 74.92
CA MET A 1025 16.58 -18.11 74.13
C MET A 1025 17.74 -18.74 73.37
N CYS A 1026 17.75 -18.61 72.05
CA CYS A 1026 18.86 -18.99 71.18
C CYS A 1026 19.43 -17.73 70.53
N HIS A 1027 20.71 -17.49 70.79
CA HIS A 1027 21.47 -16.36 70.26
C HIS A 1027 22.56 -16.90 69.34
N ILE A 1028 22.62 -16.42 68.10
CA ILE A 1028 23.61 -16.85 67.10
C ILE A 1028 24.28 -15.62 66.50
N GLU A 1029 25.60 -15.52 66.66
CA GLU A 1029 26.44 -14.51 66.02
C GLU A 1029 27.22 -15.14 64.87
N LEU A 1030 27.20 -14.52 63.69
CA LEU A 1030 27.87 -15.00 62.48
C LEU A 1030 28.74 -13.90 61.87
N ALA A 1031 29.96 -14.21 61.48
CA ALA A 1031 30.80 -13.29 60.72
C ALA A 1031 30.42 -13.32 59.23
N LEU A 1032 30.22 -12.14 58.62
CA LEU A 1032 30.01 -12.03 57.18
C LEU A 1032 31.35 -12.09 56.43
N PRO A 1033 31.45 -12.85 55.32
CA PRO A 1033 32.63 -12.83 54.46
C PRO A 1033 32.87 -11.42 53.87
N GLU A 1034 34.13 -10.98 53.78
CA GLU A 1034 34.49 -9.68 53.22
C GLU A 1034 33.96 -9.51 51.78
N GLY A 1035 33.18 -8.45 51.53
CA GLY A 1035 32.62 -8.13 50.20
C GLY A 1035 31.09 -7.98 50.14
N LEU A 1036 30.37 -8.34 51.21
CA LEU A 1036 28.92 -8.08 51.37
C LEU A 1036 28.69 -6.76 52.14
N ASP A 1037 29.32 -5.67 51.71
CA ASP A 1037 29.12 -4.34 52.30
C ASP A 1037 28.00 -3.57 51.59
N ARG A 1038 27.01 -3.13 52.39
CA ARG A 1038 25.95 -2.14 52.13
C ARG A 1038 25.74 -1.69 50.67
N GLN A 1039 24.70 -2.23 50.02
CA GLN A 1039 23.91 -1.49 49.01
C GLN A 1039 22.47 -1.39 49.54
N THR A 1040 22.17 -0.31 50.28
CA THR A 1040 21.41 0.88 49.83
C THR A 1040 19.96 0.61 49.50
N SER A 1041 19.11 1.12 50.40
CA SER A 1041 17.69 1.39 50.25
C SER A 1041 17.32 1.90 48.85
N HIS A 1042 16.38 1.21 48.21
CA HIS A 1042 15.37 1.82 47.33
C HIS A 1042 14.06 1.04 47.42
#